data_AF-A0A5D2Y074-F1
#
_entry.id   AF-A0A5D2Y074-F1
#
_cell.length_a   1.000
_cell.length_b   1.000
_cell.length_c   1.000
_cell.angle_alpha   90.00
_cell.angle_beta   90.00
_cell.angle_gamma   90.00
#
_symmetry.space_group_name_H-M   'P 1'
#
loop_
_entity.id
_entity.type
_entity.pdbx_description
1 polymer ?
#
loop_
_entity_poly.entity_id
_entity_poly.type
_entity_poly.pdbx_seq_one_letter_code
_entity_poly.pdbx_strand_id
1 'polypeptide(L)'
;MLVQDRAVPKSPKPPQIRKLPTVQPNRLSEPKNLDFSAWVPDNCYRIVTILVLILTIAAVFFIYSSTNTAFLLCLQSETQSAVDSISLPQINWNSIKPIPDRTSPYANFNSEQWVVVSVSNYPSDALKKMVKIKGWQVLAIGNSRTPSDWSLKGAIFLSLDMQANLGFRSVDHLPYDSYVRKSVGYLFAIQHGAKKIFDADDRGEVIDNDLGKHFDVELVGEGARQEVILQYSHDNPNRTVVNPYIHFGQHSVWPRGLPLENVGDFGHEEFYTEVFGGKQFIQQGISNGLPDVDSVFYFTRKSGLEAFDIRFDEHAPKVAFPQGMMVPLNSFNTLYHSSAFWALMLPVSVSTMASDVLRGYWGQRLLWEIGGNVAVYPPTVHRYDRIEAYPFSEEKDLHVNVGRLIKFLVSWRSNKHRLFEKILELSYAMAEEGFWTEQDLKFTAAWLQDLVAVGYQQPRLMTLELDRPRANIGHGDRKEFIPQKLPSVHLAVEETGVVSSEIGNLIRWRKNFGNIVLIMFCNGPVERTALEWRLLYGRIFKTVVIFSAQKNSDLAIEEGQLDQIYKHLPKIFDRFSSADGFLFLEDDTVLNYWNLLQADKTKLWITDKVSMSWSTASTKGSSDWYSKQAELVRKVVSTMPVHFQVNYREVVRSDQSLTICSSEIFYIPRRFVADFVDLVNLVGHLDIHQKVSIPMFFLSMDSPQNFDSVLSTMVYKPEAQSANSSSTHYSTHAPAVHPWKVSSEQEFIKLIRIMGEGDPLLTELV
;
A
#
# COMPACT_ATOMS: atom_id res chain seq x y z
N MET A 1 46.89 4.61 -60.52
CA MET A 1 46.39 4.23 -61.85
C MET A 1 45.35 5.27 -62.25
N LEU A 2 45.67 6.01 -63.32
CA LEU A 2 44.84 6.91 -64.15
C LEU A 2 43.88 7.95 -63.56
N VAL A 3 44.06 9.14 -64.14
CA VAL A 3 43.41 10.46 -64.01
C VAL A 3 42.26 10.57 -65.02
N GLN A 4 41.19 11.32 -64.68
CA GLN A 4 40.58 12.45 -65.45
C GLN A 4 39.29 12.94 -64.73
N ASP A 5 39.21 14.17 -64.20
CA ASP A 5 38.98 15.51 -64.82
C ASP A 5 37.49 15.73 -65.21
N ARG A 6 36.72 16.81 -64.94
CA ARG A 6 36.82 18.26 -64.60
C ARG A 6 35.43 18.72 -64.02
N ALA A 7 35.14 19.90 -63.42
CA ALA A 7 35.50 21.30 -63.73
C ALA A 7 35.18 22.29 -62.55
N VAL A 8 35.75 23.51 -62.64
CA VAL A 8 35.85 24.65 -61.66
C VAL A 8 35.00 25.88 -62.13
N PRO A 9 34.85 27.02 -61.40
CA PRO A 9 35.86 28.15 -61.33
C PRO A 9 35.91 29.00 -59.99
N LYS A 10 37.09 29.34 -59.41
CA LYS A 10 37.98 30.57 -59.43
C LYS A 10 37.57 31.79 -58.53
N SER A 11 38.25 32.13 -57.40
CA SER A 11 39.50 32.92 -57.09
C SER A 11 39.33 34.48 -57.06
N PRO A 12 40.08 35.35 -56.32
CA PRO A 12 41.59 35.43 -56.16
C PRO A 12 42.18 36.03 -54.81
N LYS A 13 43.34 35.60 -54.22
CA LYS A 13 44.80 36.00 -54.27
C LYS A 13 45.41 36.96 -53.17
N PRO A 14 46.77 36.92 -52.91
CA PRO A 14 47.52 37.18 -51.63
C PRO A 14 48.56 38.34 -51.69
N PRO A 15 49.50 38.56 -50.71
CA PRO A 15 50.99 38.30 -50.88
C PRO A 15 51.88 38.15 -49.57
N GLN A 16 53.02 37.40 -49.54
CA GLN A 16 54.50 37.65 -49.70
C GLN A 16 55.43 38.07 -48.49
N ILE A 17 56.40 37.18 -48.16
CA ILE A 17 57.89 37.29 -47.99
C ILE A 17 58.56 38.51 -47.28
N ARG A 18 59.42 38.27 -46.25
CA ARG A 18 60.87 38.68 -46.21
C ARG A 18 61.70 38.16 -45.00
N LYS A 19 63.00 37.93 -45.28
CA LYS A 19 64.08 37.35 -44.45
C LYS A 19 64.70 38.32 -43.42
N LEU A 20 65.27 37.75 -42.36
CA LEU A 20 66.17 38.36 -41.35
C LEU A 20 67.63 38.55 -41.87
N PRO A 21 68.40 39.46 -41.23
CA PRO A 21 69.81 39.19 -40.83
C PRO A 21 70.11 39.65 -39.37
N THR A 22 70.68 38.80 -38.50
CA THR A 22 72.10 38.75 -38.00
C THR A 22 72.76 40.10 -37.63
N VAL A 23 73.58 40.33 -36.58
CA VAL A 23 74.02 39.72 -35.30
C VAL A 23 75.21 40.61 -34.80
N GLN A 24 75.37 40.79 -33.46
CA GLN A 24 76.60 41.18 -32.68
C GLN A 24 77.07 42.67 -32.61
N PRO A 25 77.86 43.11 -31.58
CA PRO A 25 78.70 42.32 -30.64
C PRO A 25 78.78 42.74 -29.13
N ASN A 26 79.11 41.73 -28.30
CA ASN A 26 80.07 41.71 -27.16
C ASN A 26 79.97 42.55 -25.85
N ARG A 27 80.22 41.80 -24.75
CA ARG A 27 80.99 42.08 -23.50
C ARG A 27 80.23 42.38 -22.18
N LEU A 28 80.14 41.29 -21.39
CA LEU A 28 80.25 41.13 -19.93
C LEU A 28 80.39 42.37 -19.03
N SER A 29 79.46 42.54 -18.07
CA SER A 29 79.73 42.76 -16.62
C SER A 29 78.45 42.81 -15.75
N GLU A 30 78.38 41.92 -14.76
CA GLU A 30 77.73 42.00 -13.42
C GLU A 30 76.19 42.10 -13.21
N PRO A 31 75.69 41.55 -12.07
CA PRO A 31 74.32 41.05 -11.94
C PRO A 31 73.34 42.16 -11.58
N LYS A 32 72.19 42.20 -12.25
CA LYS A 32 71.07 43.05 -11.83
C LYS A 32 70.09 42.23 -11.01
N ASN A 33 70.03 42.61 -9.74
CA ASN A 33 69.00 42.31 -8.75
C ASN A 33 67.64 42.03 -9.40
N LEU A 34 67.04 40.90 -9.01
CA LEU A 34 65.65 40.56 -9.32
C LEU A 34 64.75 41.63 -8.70
N ASP A 35 64.30 42.55 -9.54
CA ASP A 35 63.33 43.58 -9.21
C ASP A 35 61.97 42.90 -9.00
N PHE A 36 61.65 42.61 -7.74
CA PHE A 36 60.40 41.96 -7.32
C PHE A 36 59.14 42.71 -7.78
N SER A 37 59.26 43.99 -8.15
CA SER A 37 58.13 44.81 -8.60
C SER A 37 57.62 44.44 -10.00
N ALA A 38 58.46 43.85 -10.86
CA ALA A 38 58.11 43.46 -12.23
C ALA A 38 57.77 41.96 -12.37
N TRP A 39 58.18 41.11 -11.42
CA TRP A 39 57.88 39.67 -11.44
C TRP A 39 56.47 39.34 -10.93
N VAL A 40 55.97 40.12 -9.96
CA VAL A 40 54.67 39.90 -9.32
C VAL A 40 53.49 40.11 -10.29
N PRO A 41 53.45 41.11 -11.18
CA PRO A 41 52.34 41.28 -12.13
C PRO A 41 52.25 40.12 -13.15
N ASP A 42 53.39 39.69 -13.71
CA ASP A 42 53.43 38.64 -14.75
C ASP A 42 53.09 37.25 -14.23
N ASN A 43 53.33 36.99 -12.94
CA ASN A 43 52.99 35.73 -12.28
C ASN A 43 51.80 35.86 -11.32
N CYS A 44 51.11 37.00 -11.28
CA CYS A 44 50.04 37.26 -10.31
C CYS A 44 48.92 36.21 -10.44
N TYR A 45 48.55 35.83 -11.66
CA TYR A 45 47.54 34.80 -11.90
C TYR A 45 47.98 33.40 -11.43
N ARG A 46 49.28 33.08 -11.53
CA ARG A 46 49.86 31.81 -11.03
C ARG A 46 49.93 31.80 -9.51
N ILE A 47 50.29 32.93 -8.92
CA ILE A 47 50.34 33.10 -7.47
C ILE A 47 48.93 32.99 -6.89
N VAL A 48 47.94 33.69 -7.49
CA VAL A 48 46.54 33.63 -7.07
C VAL A 48 45.97 32.21 -7.21
N THR A 49 46.24 31.51 -8.32
CA THR A 49 45.76 30.12 -8.48
C THR A 49 46.39 29.16 -7.47
N ILE A 50 47.69 29.31 -7.17
CA ILE A 50 48.36 28.52 -6.13
C ILE A 50 47.79 28.88 -4.74
N LEU A 51 47.52 30.15 -4.46
CA LEU A 51 46.93 30.60 -3.19
C LEU A 51 45.51 30.07 -3.01
N VAL A 52 44.69 30.08 -4.06
CA VAL A 52 43.35 29.49 -4.06
C VAL A 52 43.41 27.98 -3.86
N LEU A 53 44.37 27.29 -4.49
CA LEU A 53 44.60 25.85 -4.30
C LEU A 53 45.03 25.54 -2.86
N ILE A 54 45.94 26.33 -2.29
CA ILE A 54 46.38 26.17 -0.90
C ILE A 54 45.22 26.47 0.06
N LEU A 55 44.42 27.50 -0.19
CA LEU A 55 43.24 27.83 0.61
C LEU A 55 42.16 26.75 0.53
N THR A 56 41.93 26.15 -0.64
CA THR A 56 40.97 25.04 -0.78
C THR A 56 41.49 23.77 -0.12
N ILE A 57 42.77 23.43 -0.25
CA ILE A 57 43.37 22.30 0.45
C ILE A 57 43.35 22.54 1.96
N ALA A 58 43.66 23.75 2.42
CA ALA A 58 43.59 24.12 3.84
C ALA A 58 42.14 24.09 4.36
N ALA A 59 41.16 24.54 3.58
CA ALA A 59 39.74 24.47 3.94
C ALA A 59 39.26 23.01 4.00
N VAL A 60 39.65 22.16 3.05
CA VAL A 60 39.34 20.72 3.08
C VAL A 60 40.01 20.06 4.28
N PHE A 61 41.27 20.39 4.58
CA PHE A 61 41.98 19.85 5.74
C PHE A 61 41.40 20.37 7.06
N PHE A 62 40.93 21.62 7.09
CA PHE A 62 40.24 22.20 8.25
C PHE A 62 38.88 21.53 8.45
N ILE A 63 38.10 21.31 7.40
CA ILE A 63 36.82 20.59 7.46
C ILE A 63 37.03 19.12 7.87
N TYR A 64 38.09 18.47 7.38
CA TYR A 64 38.41 17.07 7.68
C TYR A 64 39.07 16.89 9.06
N SER A 65 39.73 17.92 9.60
CA SER A 65 40.26 17.92 10.97
C SER A 65 39.27 18.46 12.00
N SER A 66 38.28 19.26 11.57
CA SER A 66 37.18 19.75 12.39
C SER A 66 36.01 18.77 12.50
N THR A 67 36.03 17.63 11.80
CA THR A 67 35.21 16.45 12.13
C THR A 67 35.73 15.76 13.39
N ASN A 68 35.90 16.54 14.46
CA ASN A 68 35.82 16.04 15.81
C ASN A 68 34.33 15.92 16.11
N THR A 69 33.88 14.72 16.48
CA THR A 69 32.50 14.40 16.88
C THR A 69 31.91 15.37 17.90
N ALA A 70 32.76 16.08 18.67
CA ALA A 70 32.37 17.15 19.58
C ALA A 70 31.83 18.42 18.90
N PHE A 71 32.28 18.81 17.70
CA PHE A 71 31.79 20.02 17.01
C PHE A 71 30.43 19.78 16.33
N LEU A 72 30.17 18.56 15.84
CA LEU A 72 28.84 18.15 15.36
C LEU A 72 27.84 18.02 16.52
N LEU A 73 28.28 17.54 17.69
CA LEU A 73 27.46 17.56 18.90
C LEU A 73 27.27 18.98 19.45
N CYS A 74 28.26 19.86 19.33
CA CYS A 74 28.16 21.26 19.74
C CYS A 74 27.24 22.06 18.80
N LEU A 75 27.28 21.81 17.49
CA LEU A 75 26.33 22.36 16.51
C LEU A 75 24.92 21.78 16.69
N GLN A 76 24.76 20.51 17.07
CA GLN A 76 23.46 19.97 17.51
C GLN A 76 22.98 20.62 18.80
N SER A 77 23.89 20.94 19.74
CA SER A 77 23.54 21.61 21.00
C SER A 77 23.27 23.11 20.82
N GLU A 78 23.96 23.79 19.89
CA GLU A 78 23.75 25.21 19.57
C GLU A 78 22.55 25.41 18.63
N THR A 79 22.26 24.48 17.71
CA THR A 79 20.97 24.49 16.97
C THR A 79 19.78 24.16 17.88
N GLN A 80 20.00 23.48 19.01
CA GLN A 80 18.98 23.33 20.06
C GLN A 80 18.92 24.50 21.06
N SER A 81 19.95 25.36 21.11
CA SER A 81 20.05 26.45 22.11
C SER A 81 19.88 27.86 21.51
N ALA A 82 19.58 27.98 20.22
CA ALA A 82 19.27 29.24 19.54
C ALA A 82 17.92 29.20 18.79
N VAL A 83 16.92 28.56 19.39
CA VAL A 83 15.52 28.83 19.03
C VAL A 83 15.13 30.10 19.79
N ASP A 84 15.12 31.24 19.10
CA ASP A 84 14.36 32.40 19.58
C ASP A 84 12.98 31.88 19.99
N SER A 85 12.60 32.06 21.26
CA SER A 85 11.34 31.53 21.77
C SER A 85 10.21 32.02 20.87
N ILE A 86 9.60 31.11 20.11
CA ILE A 86 8.47 31.42 19.24
C ILE A 86 7.42 32.08 20.12
N SER A 87 6.95 33.26 19.73
CA SER A 87 5.97 34.01 20.52
C SER A 87 4.58 33.87 19.91
N LEU A 88 3.58 33.56 20.73
CA LEU A 88 2.20 33.49 20.28
C LEU A 88 1.66 34.91 19.96
N PRO A 89 1.24 35.19 18.71
CA PRO A 89 0.71 36.50 18.35
C PRO A 89 -0.52 36.88 19.17
N GLN A 90 -0.54 38.08 19.75
CA GLN A 90 -1.70 38.60 20.47
C GLN A 90 -2.52 39.49 19.53
N ILE A 91 -3.69 39.02 19.11
CA ILE A 91 -4.58 39.73 18.19
C ILE A 91 -5.75 40.34 18.97
N ASN A 92 -5.93 41.65 18.83
CA ASN A 92 -7.14 42.33 19.32
C ASN A 92 -8.23 42.28 18.25
N TRP A 93 -9.04 41.21 18.30
CA TRP A 93 -10.11 40.92 17.34
C TRP A 93 -11.12 42.07 17.14
N ASN A 94 -11.36 42.89 18.17
CA ASN A 94 -12.33 43.99 18.10
C ASN A 94 -11.79 45.24 17.39
N SER A 95 -10.48 45.31 17.13
CA SER A 95 -9.81 46.46 16.54
C SER A 95 -9.51 46.33 15.04
N ILE A 96 -9.86 45.18 14.45
CA ILE A 96 -9.57 44.87 13.04
C ILE A 96 -10.44 45.73 12.14
N LYS A 97 -9.80 46.59 11.33
CA LYS A 97 -10.50 47.44 10.36
C LYS A 97 -10.95 46.63 9.15
N PRO A 98 -12.20 46.81 8.66
CA PRO A 98 -12.64 46.22 7.41
C PRO A 98 -11.78 46.66 6.22
N ILE A 99 -11.53 45.74 5.29
CA ILE A 99 -10.85 46.00 4.02
C ILE A 99 -11.90 45.90 2.92
N PRO A 100 -12.41 47.02 2.38
CA PRO A 100 -13.27 47.00 1.20
C PRO A 100 -12.44 46.96 -0.08
N ASP A 101 -12.90 46.24 -1.10
CA ASP A 101 -12.33 46.35 -2.44
C ASP A 101 -12.79 47.67 -3.08
N ARG A 102 -11.85 48.60 -3.25
CA ARG A 102 -12.05 49.89 -3.93
C ARG A 102 -11.19 50.05 -5.16
N THR A 103 -10.22 49.16 -5.35
CA THR A 103 -9.13 49.32 -6.31
C THR A 103 -9.29 48.37 -7.49
N SER A 104 -9.94 47.21 -7.28
CA SER A 104 -10.14 46.26 -8.37
C SER A 104 -11.30 46.71 -9.29
N PRO A 105 -11.23 46.38 -10.60
CA PRO A 105 -12.32 46.62 -11.53
C PRO A 105 -13.56 45.76 -11.23
N TYR A 106 -13.45 44.84 -10.28
CA TYR A 106 -14.48 43.87 -9.90
C TYR A 106 -15.16 44.22 -8.56
N ALA A 107 -14.89 45.39 -7.98
CA ALA A 107 -15.42 45.83 -6.68
C ALA A 107 -16.95 45.62 -6.49
N ASN A 108 -17.74 45.74 -7.57
CA ASN A 108 -19.20 45.59 -7.54
C ASN A 108 -19.69 44.17 -7.91
N PHE A 109 -18.79 43.26 -8.28
CA PHE A 109 -19.12 41.89 -8.64
C PHE A 109 -19.38 41.06 -7.37
N ASN A 110 -20.42 40.23 -7.38
CA ASN A 110 -20.68 39.28 -6.29
C ASN A 110 -21.15 37.95 -6.86
N SER A 111 -20.72 36.85 -6.24
CA SER A 111 -21.18 35.49 -6.57
C SER A 111 -21.13 34.62 -5.31
N GLU A 112 -22.03 33.65 -5.21
CA GLU A 112 -22.02 32.68 -4.10
C GLU A 112 -21.14 31.46 -4.40
N GLN A 113 -20.87 31.18 -5.68
CA GLN A 113 -20.16 29.98 -6.14
C GLN A 113 -18.93 30.39 -6.95
N TRP A 114 -17.75 29.98 -6.48
CA TRP A 114 -16.46 30.37 -7.04
C TRP A 114 -15.58 29.16 -7.32
N VAL A 115 -14.86 29.21 -8.44
CA VAL A 115 -13.77 28.27 -8.74
C VAL A 115 -12.47 29.06 -8.66
N VAL A 116 -11.55 28.67 -7.78
CA VAL A 116 -10.28 29.37 -7.59
C VAL A 116 -9.15 28.51 -8.14
N VAL A 117 -8.37 29.08 -9.06
CA VAL A 117 -7.30 28.38 -9.78
C VAL A 117 -6.04 29.25 -9.84
N SER A 118 -4.86 28.64 -9.67
CA SER A 118 -3.59 29.32 -9.93
C SER A 118 -3.17 29.08 -11.37
N VAL A 119 -2.68 30.11 -12.06
CA VAL A 119 -2.27 30.03 -13.46
C VAL A 119 -0.81 30.44 -13.60
N SER A 120 0.00 29.59 -14.22
CA SER A 120 1.41 29.89 -14.52
C SER A 120 1.67 30.07 -16.00
N ASN A 121 0.80 29.52 -16.86
CA ASN A 121 0.92 29.53 -18.32
C ASN A 121 -0.33 30.13 -18.96
N TYR A 122 -0.33 30.24 -20.30
CA TYR A 122 -1.53 30.61 -21.05
C TYR A 122 -2.71 29.66 -20.76
N PRO A 123 -3.97 30.13 -20.90
CA PRO A 123 -5.15 29.34 -20.56
C PRO A 123 -5.16 27.96 -21.20
N SER A 124 -5.17 26.92 -20.35
CA SER A 124 -5.29 25.53 -20.75
C SER A 124 -6.68 25.23 -21.32
N ASP A 125 -6.83 24.11 -22.03
CA ASP A 125 -8.13 23.69 -22.54
C ASP A 125 -9.10 23.30 -21.42
N ALA A 126 -8.58 22.72 -20.33
CA ALA A 126 -9.34 22.44 -19.13
C ALA A 126 -9.91 23.73 -18.52
N LEU A 127 -9.09 24.78 -18.39
CA LEU A 127 -9.53 26.07 -17.87
C LEU A 127 -10.57 26.74 -18.78
N LYS A 128 -10.41 26.66 -20.10
CA LYS A 128 -11.42 27.17 -21.07
C LYS A 128 -12.77 26.44 -20.96
N LYS A 129 -12.78 25.16 -20.58
CA LYS A 129 -14.00 24.40 -20.29
C LYS A 129 -14.60 24.81 -18.95
N MET A 130 -13.76 24.97 -17.93
CA MET A 130 -14.16 25.34 -16.57
C MET A 130 -14.93 26.67 -16.51
N VAL A 131 -14.55 27.67 -17.30
CA VAL A 131 -15.27 28.96 -17.39
C VAL A 131 -16.70 28.82 -17.95
N LYS A 132 -17.03 27.69 -18.59
CA LYS A 132 -18.37 27.43 -19.15
C LYS A 132 -19.31 26.74 -18.16
N ILE A 133 -18.83 26.36 -16.97
CA ILE A 133 -19.66 25.74 -15.94
C ILE A 133 -20.68 26.77 -15.45
N LYS A 134 -21.96 26.46 -15.62
CA LYS A 134 -23.05 27.40 -15.29
C LYS A 134 -23.15 27.62 -13.79
N GLY A 135 -23.34 28.87 -13.38
CA GLY A 135 -23.52 29.24 -11.97
C GLY A 135 -22.23 29.50 -11.20
N TRP A 136 -21.08 29.12 -11.76
CA TRP A 136 -19.78 29.25 -11.10
C TRP A 136 -18.93 30.36 -11.71
N GLN A 137 -18.36 31.23 -10.87
CA GLN A 137 -17.40 32.23 -11.32
C GLN A 137 -15.97 31.71 -11.18
N VAL A 138 -15.22 31.65 -12.28
CA VAL A 138 -13.79 31.30 -12.26
C VAL A 138 -12.94 32.51 -11.89
N LEU A 139 -12.04 32.33 -10.92
CA LEU A 139 -11.05 33.28 -10.44
C LEU A 139 -9.65 32.72 -10.65
N ALA A 140 -8.93 33.28 -11.60
CA ALA A 140 -7.56 32.91 -11.96
C ALA A 140 -6.55 33.81 -11.23
N ILE A 141 -5.64 33.19 -10.49
CA ILE A 141 -4.62 33.85 -9.68
C ILE A 141 -3.26 33.70 -10.35
N GLY A 142 -2.70 34.83 -10.82
CA GLY A 142 -1.39 34.88 -11.44
C GLY A 142 -0.24 34.78 -10.43
N ASN A 143 0.88 34.27 -10.90
CA ASN A 143 2.17 34.25 -10.22
C ASN A 143 3.23 34.91 -11.13
N SER A 144 4.50 34.90 -10.73
CA SER A 144 5.56 35.55 -11.52
C SER A 144 5.87 34.89 -12.86
N ARG A 145 5.38 33.66 -13.11
CA ARG A 145 5.51 32.98 -14.41
C ARG A 145 4.36 33.28 -15.37
N THR A 146 3.24 33.80 -14.87
CA THR A 146 2.07 34.09 -15.70
C THR A 146 2.41 35.14 -16.78
N PRO A 147 2.07 34.90 -18.06
CA PRO A 147 2.26 35.89 -19.13
C PRO A 147 1.57 37.23 -18.80
N SER A 148 2.23 38.35 -19.13
CA SER A 148 1.70 39.69 -18.84
C SER A 148 0.43 40.03 -19.61
N ASP A 149 0.22 39.39 -20.76
CA ASP A 149 -0.96 39.54 -21.64
C ASP A 149 -2.04 38.47 -21.37
N TRP A 150 -1.93 37.74 -20.25
CA TRP A 150 -2.87 36.68 -19.91
C TRP A 150 -4.30 37.22 -19.84
N SER A 151 -5.20 36.57 -20.58
CA SER A 151 -6.63 36.88 -20.55
C SER A 151 -7.47 35.66 -20.92
N LEU A 152 -8.62 35.53 -20.26
CA LEU A 152 -9.61 34.51 -20.58
C LEU A 152 -11.02 35.07 -20.34
N LYS A 153 -11.82 35.15 -21.41
CA LYS A 153 -13.18 35.67 -21.32
C LYS A 153 -14.04 34.80 -20.39
N GLY A 154 -14.65 35.43 -19.39
CA GLY A 154 -15.49 34.78 -18.37
C GLY A 154 -14.76 34.41 -17.08
N ALA A 155 -13.42 34.54 -17.04
CA ALA A 155 -12.64 34.44 -15.81
C ALA A 155 -12.34 35.85 -15.26
N ILE A 156 -12.31 35.97 -13.93
CA ILE A 156 -11.71 37.10 -13.23
C ILE A 156 -10.23 36.79 -13.08
N PHE A 157 -9.34 37.70 -13.46
CA PHE A 157 -7.91 37.53 -13.35
C PHE A 157 -7.32 38.50 -12.34
N LEU A 158 -6.56 37.98 -11.37
CA LEU A 158 -5.79 38.79 -10.42
C LEU A 158 -4.30 38.65 -10.72
N SER A 159 -3.73 39.68 -11.36
CA SER A 159 -2.28 39.80 -11.55
C SER A 159 -1.57 40.05 -10.22
N LEU A 160 -0.24 39.91 -10.17
CA LEU A 160 0.55 40.22 -8.97
C LEU A 160 0.34 41.66 -8.48
N ASP A 161 0.26 42.62 -9.41
CA ASP A 161 0.01 44.03 -9.07
C ASP A 161 -1.39 44.24 -8.49
N MET A 162 -2.39 43.57 -9.04
CA MET A 162 -3.75 43.63 -8.49
C MET A 162 -3.78 43.01 -7.09
N GLN A 163 -3.13 41.85 -6.89
CA GLN A 163 -3.06 41.19 -5.59
C GLN A 163 -2.43 42.11 -4.52
N ALA A 164 -1.36 42.84 -4.85
CA ALA A 164 -0.72 43.80 -3.94
C ALA A 164 -1.62 44.99 -3.58
N ASN A 165 -2.50 45.41 -4.50
CA ASN A 165 -3.39 46.56 -4.32
C ASN A 165 -4.70 46.25 -3.57
N LEU A 166 -4.97 44.98 -3.22
CA LEU A 166 -6.16 44.58 -2.45
C LEU A 166 -6.06 44.92 -0.95
N GLY A 167 -4.84 45.16 -0.45
CA GLY A 167 -4.61 45.58 0.94
C GLY A 167 -4.73 44.45 1.99
N PHE A 168 -4.75 43.19 1.57
CA PHE A 168 -4.72 42.04 2.48
C PHE A 168 -3.34 41.87 3.11
N ARG A 169 -3.30 41.66 4.43
CA ARG A 169 -2.06 41.43 5.20
C ARG A 169 -1.37 40.12 4.78
N SER A 170 -2.17 39.15 4.37
CA SER A 170 -1.74 37.83 3.91
C SER A 170 -0.79 37.91 2.70
N VAL A 171 -0.91 38.94 1.86
CA VAL A 171 -0.11 39.07 0.63
C VAL A 171 1.38 39.19 0.90
N ASP A 172 1.76 39.84 2.01
CA ASP A 172 3.16 40.09 2.39
C ASP A 172 3.95 38.82 2.71
N HIS A 173 3.24 37.72 3.00
CA HIS A 173 3.84 36.42 3.32
C HIS A 173 4.01 35.50 2.11
N LEU A 174 3.37 35.82 0.97
CA LEU A 174 3.20 34.89 -0.13
C LEU A 174 4.36 34.96 -1.14
N PRO A 175 5.00 33.82 -1.47
CA PRO A 175 6.04 33.78 -2.49
C PRO A 175 5.50 34.16 -3.87
N TYR A 176 6.35 34.76 -4.71
CA TYR A 176 5.96 35.24 -6.05
C TYR A 176 5.68 34.11 -7.06
N ASP A 177 6.50 33.06 -7.05
CA ASP A 177 6.33 31.88 -7.93
C ASP A 177 5.75 30.69 -7.16
N SER A 178 4.45 30.73 -6.85
CA SER A 178 3.80 29.61 -6.18
C SER A 178 2.28 29.61 -6.37
N TYR A 179 1.71 28.41 -6.42
CA TYR A 179 0.25 28.23 -6.42
C TYR A 179 -0.37 28.61 -5.06
N VAL A 180 0.43 28.65 -4.00
CA VAL A 180 0.00 29.06 -2.64
C VAL A 180 -0.63 30.46 -2.64
N ARG A 181 -0.35 31.29 -3.65
CA ARG A 181 -1.04 32.56 -3.89
C ARG A 181 -2.54 32.46 -4.04
N LYS A 182 -3.11 31.26 -4.27
CA LYS A 182 -4.56 31.04 -4.18
C LYS A 182 -5.17 31.52 -2.86
N SER A 183 -4.41 31.62 -1.78
CA SER A 183 -4.88 32.27 -0.54
C SER A 183 -5.42 33.69 -0.75
N VAL A 184 -4.85 34.49 -1.65
CA VAL A 184 -5.40 35.80 -2.04
C VAL A 184 -6.73 35.64 -2.75
N GLY A 185 -6.82 34.67 -3.65
CA GLY A 185 -8.05 34.36 -4.39
C GLY A 185 -9.19 33.91 -3.48
N TYR A 186 -8.89 33.12 -2.45
CA TYR A 186 -9.89 32.73 -1.45
C TYR A 186 -10.42 33.95 -0.69
N LEU A 187 -9.55 34.83 -0.19
CA LEU A 187 -9.99 36.07 0.49
C LEU A 187 -10.82 36.96 -0.42
N PHE A 188 -10.41 37.12 -1.67
CA PHE A 188 -11.16 37.87 -2.67
C PHE A 188 -12.54 37.24 -2.90
N ALA A 189 -12.63 35.93 -3.14
CA ALA A 189 -13.92 35.25 -3.30
C ALA A 189 -14.84 35.45 -2.08
N ILE A 190 -14.30 35.34 -0.86
CA ILE A 190 -15.03 35.54 0.40
C ILE A 190 -15.55 36.98 0.51
N GLN A 191 -14.69 37.97 0.21
CA GLN A 191 -15.05 39.39 0.20
C GLN A 191 -16.17 39.69 -0.81
N HIS A 192 -16.21 38.95 -1.92
CA HIS A 192 -17.20 39.06 -3.00
C HIS A 192 -18.38 38.06 -2.88
N GLY A 193 -18.70 37.66 -1.64
CA GLY A 193 -19.94 36.96 -1.33
C GLY A 193 -19.92 35.43 -1.46
N ALA A 194 -18.74 34.81 -1.57
CA ALA A 194 -18.64 33.37 -1.68
C ALA A 194 -19.35 32.65 -0.53
N LYS A 195 -20.10 31.60 -0.87
CA LYS A 195 -20.60 30.58 0.06
C LYS A 195 -20.01 29.21 -0.21
N LYS A 196 -19.56 28.98 -1.46
CA LYS A 196 -18.90 27.76 -1.92
C LYS A 196 -17.67 28.13 -2.75
N ILE A 197 -16.54 27.50 -2.45
CA ILE A 197 -15.28 27.66 -3.17
C ILE A 197 -14.81 26.28 -3.62
N PHE A 198 -14.75 26.06 -4.93
CA PHE A 198 -14.08 24.91 -5.52
C PHE A 198 -12.61 25.24 -5.75
N ASP A 199 -11.75 24.59 -4.99
CA ASP A 199 -10.29 24.73 -5.05
C ASP A 199 -9.74 23.82 -6.16
N ALA A 200 -9.39 24.43 -7.30
CA ALA A 200 -9.07 23.74 -8.54
C ALA A 200 -7.62 23.95 -9.00
N ASP A 201 -7.12 23.06 -9.85
CA ASP A 201 -5.98 23.31 -10.74
C ASP A 201 -6.44 23.63 -12.16
N ASP A 202 -5.52 24.12 -12.99
CA ASP A 202 -5.79 24.45 -14.39
C ASP A 202 -5.62 23.22 -15.32
N ARG A 203 -5.53 22.00 -14.79
CA ARG A 203 -5.30 20.76 -15.56
C ARG A 203 -6.46 19.78 -15.51
N GLY A 204 -7.32 19.86 -14.49
CA GLY A 204 -8.49 19.01 -14.32
C GLY A 204 -9.70 19.46 -15.15
N GLU A 205 -10.27 18.53 -15.92
CA GLU A 205 -11.57 18.73 -16.56
C GLU A 205 -12.68 18.22 -15.64
N VAL A 206 -13.63 19.07 -15.27
CA VAL A 206 -14.81 18.65 -14.49
C VAL A 206 -15.67 17.73 -15.35
N ILE A 207 -15.93 16.51 -14.85
CA ILE A 207 -16.75 15.51 -15.54
C ILE A 207 -18.16 16.09 -15.75
N ASP A 208 -18.74 15.89 -16.93
CA ASP A 208 -20.03 16.45 -17.36
C ASP A 208 -20.15 17.99 -17.33
N ASN A 209 -19.09 18.73 -16.95
CA ASN A 209 -19.09 20.17 -16.72
C ASN A 209 -20.14 20.63 -15.68
N ASP A 210 -20.42 19.81 -14.67
CA ASP A 210 -21.42 20.12 -13.63
C ASP A 210 -20.94 19.75 -12.23
N LEU A 211 -20.49 20.75 -11.45
CA LEU A 211 -20.07 20.56 -10.07
C LEU A 211 -21.24 20.20 -9.13
N GLY A 212 -22.47 20.62 -9.43
CA GLY A 212 -23.66 20.34 -8.61
C GLY A 212 -24.19 18.91 -8.78
N LYS A 213 -23.82 18.24 -9.87
CA LYS A 213 -24.06 16.81 -10.04
C LYS A 213 -23.15 15.97 -9.13
N HIS A 214 -21.89 16.40 -9.00
CA HIS A 214 -20.81 15.62 -8.39
C HIS A 214 -20.54 15.93 -6.92
N PHE A 215 -20.84 17.15 -6.46
CA PHE A 215 -20.67 17.57 -5.07
C PHE A 215 -21.99 18.00 -4.44
N ASP A 216 -22.07 17.91 -3.10
CA ASP A 216 -23.20 18.44 -2.35
C ASP A 216 -23.03 19.95 -2.18
N VAL A 217 -23.52 20.73 -3.17
CA VAL A 217 -23.42 22.20 -3.20
C VAL A 217 -24.35 22.87 -2.19
N GLU A 218 -25.46 22.23 -1.84
CA GLU A 218 -26.36 22.68 -0.76
C GLU A 218 -26.39 21.65 0.37
N LEU A 219 -25.96 22.06 1.57
CA LEU A 219 -25.94 21.20 2.76
C LEU A 219 -27.14 21.41 3.69
N VAL A 220 -27.85 22.54 3.54
CA VAL A 220 -29.00 22.90 4.38
C VAL A 220 -30.13 23.48 3.51
N GLY A 221 -31.39 23.24 3.89
CA GLY A 221 -32.58 23.80 3.23
C GLY A 221 -33.25 22.84 2.24
N GLU A 222 -34.26 23.34 1.50
CA GLU A 222 -35.05 22.54 0.54
C GLU A 222 -34.21 21.93 -0.59
N GLY A 223 -33.08 22.56 -0.93
CA GLY A 223 -32.13 22.05 -1.93
C GLY A 223 -31.10 21.05 -1.39
N ALA A 224 -31.06 20.81 -0.07
CA ALA A 224 -30.09 19.91 0.51
C ALA A 224 -30.50 18.45 0.32
N ARG A 225 -29.60 17.65 -0.24
CA ARG A 225 -29.77 16.20 -0.30
C ARG A 225 -29.58 15.66 1.11
N GLN A 226 -30.67 15.43 1.85
CA GLN A 226 -30.66 14.74 3.15
C GLN A 226 -30.44 13.23 2.96
N GLU A 227 -29.41 12.90 2.19
CA GLU A 227 -29.03 11.52 1.94
C GLU A 227 -28.25 10.98 3.13
N VAL A 228 -28.47 9.70 3.40
CA VAL A 228 -27.60 8.93 4.27
C VAL A 228 -26.30 8.71 3.51
N ILE A 229 -25.18 8.98 4.18
CA ILE A 229 -23.84 8.76 3.63
C ILE A 229 -23.13 7.68 4.42
N LEU A 230 -22.27 6.92 3.74
CA LEU A 230 -21.40 5.98 4.42
C LEU A 230 -20.35 6.74 5.22
N GLN A 231 -19.94 6.17 6.35
CA GLN A 231 -18.87 6.66 7.18
C GLN A 231 -17.94 5.49 7.53
N TYR A 232 -16.63 5.73 7.49
CA TYR A 232 -15.65 4.72 7.91
C TYR A 232 -15.86 4.28 9.35
N SER A 233 -15.58 3.01 9.63
CA SER A 233 -15.71 2.45 10.97
C SER A 233 -14.75 3.12 11.95
N HIS A 234 -15.27 3.49 13.13
CA HIS A 234 -14.47 3.96 14.27
C HIS A 234 -14.23 2.86 15.32
N ASP A 235 -14.46 1.60 14.98
CA ASP A 235 -14.30 0.47 15.92
C ASP A 235 -12.85 0.29 16.39
N ASN A 236 -11.89 0.54 15.50
CA ASN A 236 -10.45 0.51 15.83
C ASN A 236 -9.93 1.93 16.14
N PRO A 237 -9.71 2.31 17.42
CA PRO A 237 -9.23 3.64 17.77
C PRO A 237 -7.78 3.91 17.34
N ASN A 238 -7.00 2.86 17.04
CA ASN A 238 -5.61 3.01 16.60
C ASN A 238 -5.51 3.38 15.10
N ARG A 239 -6.60 3.24 14.34
CA ARG A 239 -6.64 3.57 12.91
C ARG A 239 -6.99 5.04 12.73
N THR A 240 -5.96 5.85 12.55
CA THR A 240 -6.07 7.33 12.47
C THR A 240 -6.02 7.88 11.04
N VAL A 241 -5.70 7.04 10.06
CA VAL A 241 -5.61 7.41 8.64
C VAL A 241 -6.05 6.24 7.77
N VAL A 242 -6.63 6.54 6.61
CA VAL A 242 -7.11 5.54 5.64
C VAL A 242 -6.80 5.99 4.22
N ASN A 243 -6.49 5.03 3.34
CA ASN A 243 -6.43 5.25 1.91
C ASN A 243 -7.86 5.27 1.32
N PRO A 244 -8.39 6.45 0.91
CA PRO A 244 -9.74 6.55 0.39
C PRO A 244 -9.92 5.83 -0.95
N TYR A 245 -8.85 5.68 -1.75
CA TYR A 245 -8.93 5.13 -3.11
C TYR A 245 -9.39 3.68 -3.16
N ILE A 246 -9.17 2.92 -2.08
CA ILE A 246 -9.66 1.55 -1.90
C ILE A 246 -11.19 1.53 -1.99
N HIS A 247 -11.87 2.47 -1.34
CA HIS A 247 -13.33 2.58 -1.38
C HIS A 247 -13.88 2.84 -2.78
N PHE A 248 -13.06 3.38 -3.68
CA PHE A 248 -13.45 3.68 -5.06
C PHE A 248 -12.79 2.72 -6.07
N GLY A 249 -12.52 1.49 -5.63
CA GLY A 249 -12.12 0.38 -6.49
C GLY A 249 -10.63 0.27 -6.81
N GLN A 250 -9.80 1.17 -6.26
CA GLN A 250 -8.35 1.22 -6.52
C GLN A 250 -7.54 0.84 -5.29
N HIS A 251 -7.19 -0.44 -5.18
CA HIS A 251 -6.47 -0.98 -4.02
C HIS A 251 -4.97 -0.65 -4.04
N SER A 252 -4.34 -0.58 -5.21
CA SER A 252 -2.88 -0.37 -5.33
C SER A 252 -2.48 1.10 -5.44
N VAL A 253 -3.44 2.02 -5.55
CA VAL A 253 -3.21 3.45 -5.71
C VAL A 253 -3.44 4.14 -4.38
N TRP A 254 -2.57 5.08 -3.99
CA TRP A 254 -2.73 5.85 -2.77
C TRP A 254 -2.58 7.35 -3.04
N PRO A 255 -3.26 8.20 -2.25
CA PRO A 255 -3.13 9.63 -2.39
C PRO A 255 -1.79 10.15 -1.86
N ARG A 256 -1.28 11.21 -2.49
CA ARG A 256 -0.14 11.98 -1.97
C ARG A 256 -0.45 12.47 -0.56
N GLY A 257 0.49 12.24 0.35
CA GLY A 257 0.34 12.58 1.76
C GLY A 257 -0.21 11.46 2.63
N LEU A 258 -0.51 10.27 2.09
CA LEU A 258 -0.69 9.10 2.93
C LEU A 258 0.66 8.69 3.56
N PRO A 259 0.75 8.41 4.87
CA PRO A 259 1.99 7.90 5.45
C PRO A 259 2.42 6.61 4.76
N LEU A 260 3.70 6.51 4.39
CA LEU A 260 4.21 5.36 3.63
C LEU A 260 4.07 4.04 4.41
N GLU A 261 4.08 4.08 5.74
CA GLU A 261 3.81 2.93 6.59
C GLU A 261 2.37 2.38 6.45
N ASN A 262 1.44 3.18 5.93
CA ASN A 262 0.04 2.80 5.72
C ASN A 262 -0.27 2.40 4.26
N VAL A 263 0.67 2.58 3.32
CA VAL A 263 0.47 2.27 1.90
C VAL A 263 0.25 0.77 1.64
N GLY A 264 0.82 -0.10 2.49
CA GLY A 264 0.68 -1.56 2.36
C GLY A 264 -0.66 -2.14 2.82
N ASP A 265 -1.60 -1.31 3.28
CA ASP A 265 -2.93 -1.75 3.67
C ASP A 265 -3.85 -1.79 2.44
N PHE A 266 -4.07 -2.99 1.90
CA PHE A 266 -4.89 -3.22 0.71
C PHE A 266 -6.32 -3.70 1.02
N GLY A 267 -6.65 -3.87 2.31
CA GLY A 267 -7.92 -4.41 2.75
C GLY A 267 -9.09 -3.50 2.40
N HIS A 268 -10.19 -4.06 1.88
CA HIS A 268 -11.45 -3.32 1.84
C HIS A 268 -12.00 -3.17 3.26
N GLU A 269 -12.81 -2.14 3.46
CA GLU A 269 -13.49 -1.97 4.74
C GLU A 269 -14.47 -3.13 4.96
N GLU A 270 -14.37 -3.82 6.10
CA GLU A 270 -15.28 -4.93 6.44
C GLU A 270 -16.73 -4.44 6.51
N PHE A 271 -16.94 -3.25 7.10
CA PHE A 271 -18.23 -2.59 7.16
C PHE A 271 -18.06 -1.08 7.38
N TYR A 272 -19.05 -0.32 6.91
CA TYR A 272 -19.22 1.10 7.17
C TYR A 272 -20.32 1.30 8.22
N THR A 273 -20.39 2.51 8.77
CA THR A 273 -21.58 3.03 9.45
C THR A 273 -22.30 4.02 8.54
N GLU A 274 -23.51 4.41 8.91
CA GLU A 274 -24.31 5.36 8.16
C GLU A 274 -24.53 6.64 8.99
N VAL A 275 -24.37 7.81 8.36
CA VAL A 275 -24.62 9.12 9.01
C VAL A 275 -25.45 10.02 8.09
N PHE A 276 -26.18 10.97 8.68
CA PHE A 276 -26.93 11.95 7.90
C PHE A 276 -26.02 12.98 7.23
N GLY A 277 -26.38 13.36 6.00
CA GLY A 277 -25.84 14.49 5.26
C GLY A 277 -25.93 15.84 6.00
N GLY A 278 -25.24 16.86 5.46
CA GLY A 278 -25.34 18.26 5.90
C GLY A 278 -24.15 18.79 6.72
N LYS A 279 -23.13 17.96 6.98
CA LYS A 279 -21.93 18.33 7.76
C LYS A 279 -20.61 18.22 6.99
N GLN A 280 -20.69 17.91 5.69
CA GLN A 280 -19.56 17.70 4.78
C GLN A 280 -19.01 19.05 4.30
N PHE A 281 -18.49 19.85 5.24
CA PHE A 281 -18.04 21.22 4.94
C PHE A 281 -16.79 21.27 4.06
N ILE A 282 -16.04 20.18 4.00
CA ILE A 282 -14.92 19.98 3.09
C ILE A 282 -15.19 18.68 2.31
N GLN A 283 -15.23 18.78 0.98
CA GLN A 283 -15.56 17.68 0.09
C GLN A 283 -14.41 17.46 -0.89
N GLN A 284 -13.73 16.33 -0.80
CA GLN A 284 -12.63 15.97 -1.69
C GLN A 284 -13.18 15.12 -2.83
N GLY A 285 -12.99 15.56 -4.06
CA GLY A 285 -13.31 14.76 -5.24
C GLY A 285 -12.15 13.86 -5.65
N ILE A 286 -12.48 12.72 -6.25
CA ILE A 286 -11.50 11.86 -6.92
C ILE A 286 -11.27 12.34 -8.36
N SER A 287 -10.04 12.17 -8.83
CA SER A 287 -9.64 12.48 -10.21
C SER A 287 -9.33 11.19 -10.97
N ASN A 288 -10.06 10.95 -12.06
CA ASN A 288 -9.67 9.96 -13.08
C ASN A 288 -8.43 10.44 -13.86
N GLY A 289 -7.79 9.52 -14.57
CA GLY A 289 -6.57 9.78 -15.33
C GLY A 289 -5.33 9.74 -14.43
N LEU A 290 -4.81 10.92 -14.07
CA LEU A 290 -3.74 11.11 -13.09
C LEU A 290 -4.30 11.65 -11.76
N PRO A 291 -4.67 10.76 -10.81
CA PRO A 291 -5.06 11.15 -9.46
C PRO A 291 -3.93 11.86 -8.69
N ASP A 292 -4.23 12.36 -7.50
CA ASP A 292 -3.20 12.98 -6.65
C ASP A 292 -2.32 11.90 -6.03
N VAL A 293 -1.25 11.50 -6.69
CA VAL A 293 -0.34 10.45 -6.25
C VAL A 293 1.03 11.04 -5.94
N ASP A 294 1.74 10.49 -4.96
CA ASP A 294 3.09 10.98 -4.65
C ASP A 294 4.12 10.55 -5.71
N SER A 295 5.31 11.13 -5.62
CA SER A 295 6.41 10.80 -6.53
C SER A 295 6.85 9.34 -6.42
N VAL A 296 6.73 8.71 -5.25
CA VAL A 296 7.09 7.29 -5.04
C VAL A 296 6.16 6.41 -5.86
N PHE A 297 4.85 6.62 -5.79
CA PHE A 297 3.87 5.93 -6.63
C PHE A 297 4.18 6.19 -8.10
N TYR A 298 4.28 7.46 -8.50
CA TYR A 298 4.42 7.83 -9.89
C TYR A 298 5.65 7.17 -10.54
N PHE A 299 6.82 7.30 -9.92
CA PHE A 299 8.07 6.77 -10.50
C PHE A 299 8.20 5.25 -10.39
N THR A 300 7.57 4.62 -9.40
CA THR A 300 7.64 3.15 -9.27
C THR A 300 6.62 2.42 -10.15
N ARG A 301 5.50 3.07 -10.47
CA ARG A 301 4.38 2.45 -11.19
C ARG A 301 4.29 2.82 -12.67
N LYS A 302 4.98 3.87 -13.11
CA LYS A 302 4.92 4.33 -14.50
C LYS A 302 5.76 3.41 -15.40
N SER A 303 5.09 2.71 -16.32
CA SER A 303 5.73 1.87 -17.33
C SER A 303 6.22 2.73 -18.50
N GLY A 304 7.43 3.28 -18.39
CA GLY A 304 8.07 4.03 -19.48
C GLY A 304 7.31 5.30 -19.92
N LEU A 305 6.93 5.35 -21.21
CA LEU A 305 6.34 6.54 -21.86
C LEU A 305 4.80 6.57 -21.83
N GLU A 306 4.14 5.53 -21.31
CA GLU A 306 2.67 5.49 -21.27
C GLU A 306 2.13 6.45 -20.20
N ALA A 307 1.07 7.16 -20.58
CA ALA A 307 0.35 8.06 -19.69
C ALA A 307 -0.54 7.26 -18.75
N PHE A 308 -0.59 7.61 -17.47
CA PHE A 308 -1.56 7.02 -16.56
C PHE A 308 -3.00 7.39 -16.98
N ASP A 309 -3.86 6.37 -17.12
CA ASP A 309 -5.31 6.51 -17.20
C ASP A 309 -6.02 5.67 -16.13
N ILE A 310 -5.86 6.08 -14.87
CA ILE A 310 -6.45 5.38 -13.73
C ILE A 310 -7.94 5.73 -13.64
N ARG A 311 -8.78 4.69 -13.53
CA ARG A 311 -10.23 4.81 -13.36
C ARG A 311 -10.64 4.39 -11.96
N PHE A 312 -11.67 5.04 -11.44
CA PHE A 312 -12.26 4.73 -10.14
C PHE A 312 -13.75 4.42 -10.32
N ASP A 313 -14.34 3.76 -9.33
CA ASP A 313 -15.76 3.35 -9.35
C ASP A 313 -16.66 4.59 -9.27
N GLU A 314 -17.33 4.90 -10.39
CA GLU A 314 -18.26 6.04 -10.51
C GLU A 314 -19.58 5.81 -9.77
N HIS A 315 -19.89 4.56 -9.42
CA HIS A 315 -21.10 4.17 -8.71
C HIS A 315 -20.88 4.03 -7.19
N ALA A 316 -19.65 4.12 -6.72
CA ALA A 316 -19.35 4.11 -5.30
C ALA A 316 -20.00 5.32 -4.59
N PRO A 317 -20.66 5.10 -3.43
CA PRO A 317 -21.26 6.17 -2.67
C PRO A 317 -20.17 7.11 -2.12
N LYS A 318 -20.55 8.37 -1.84
CA LYS A 318 -19.69 9.27 -1.06
C LYS A 318 -19.49 8.72 0.35
N VAL A 319 -18.27 8.88 0.89
CA VAL A 319 -17.87 8.36 2.20
C VAL A 319 -17.29 9.45 3.09
N ALA A 320 -17.81 9.56 4.32
CA ALA A 320 -17.34 10.50 5.34
C ALA A 320 -16.33 9.87 6.30
N PHE A 321 -15.50 10.74 6.87
CA PHE A 321 -14.49 10.36 7.86
C PHE A 321 -15.01 10.71 9.26
N PRO A 322 -15.02 9.74 10.20
CA PRO A 322 -15.35 10.05 11.59
C PRO A 322 -14.23 10.90 12.22
N GLN A 323 -14.52 11.48 13.38
CA GLN A 323 -13.48 12.15 14.18
C GLN A 323 -12.32 11.18 14.46
N GLY A 324 -11.11 11.68 14.70
CA GLY A 324 -9.91 10.86 14.94
C GLY A 324 -9.39 10.05 13.74
N MET A 325 -10.11 10.03 12.62
CA MET A 325 -9.65 9.47 11.35
C MET A 325 -9.47 10.62 10.36
N MET A 326 -8.35 10.62 9.64
CA MET A 326 -7.98 11.67 8.70
C MET A 326 -7.67 11.11 7.32
N VAL A 327 -7.73 11.97 6.31
CA VAL A 327 -7.41 11.64 4.92
C VAL A 327 -6.58 12.77 4.30
N PRO A 328 -5.61 12.52 3.41
CA PRO A 328 -4.94 13.59 2.69
C PRO A 328 -5.95 14.41 1.87
N LEU A 329 -5.81 15.73 1.89
CA LEU A 329 -6.56 16.65 1.04
C LEU A 329 -5.61 17.37 0.11
N ASN A 330 -6.11 17.70 -1.08
CA ASN A 330 -5.32 18.42 -2.06
C ASN A 330 -5.87 19.83 -2.27
N SER A 331 -5.24 20.54 -3.21
CA SER A 331 -5.68 21.87 -3.63
C SER A 331 -6.04 21.90 -5.11
N PHE A 332 -6.56 20.82 -5.67
CA PHE A 332 -6.99 20.84 -7.07
C PHE A 332 -8.34 20.21 -7.36
N ASN A 333 -8.94 19.54 -6.38
CA ASN A 333 -10.25 18.96 -6.54
C ASN A 333 -11.02 18.90 -5.22
N THR A 334 -11.15 20.05 -4.57
CA THR A 334 -11.73 20.12 -3.22
C THR A 334 -12.74 21.25 -3.13
N LEU A 335 -13.98 20.92 -2.74
CA LEU A 335 -15.03 21.90 -2.51
C LEU A 335 -15.09 22.26 -1.02
N TYR A 336 -15.04 23.55 -0.73
CA TYR A 336 -15.18 24.12 0.60
C TYR A 336 -16.50 24.87 0.71
N HIS A 337 -17.23 24.62 1.80
CA HIS A 337 -18.37 25.43 2.22
C HIS A 337 -17.93 26.56 3.14
N SER A 338 -18.73 27.62 3.22
CA SER A 338 -18.41 28.81 4.03
C SER A 338 -18.06 28.48 5.48
N SER A 339 -18.67 27.47 6.09
CA SER A 339 -18.33 26.99 7.44
C SER A 339 -16.86 26.56 7.62
N ALA A 340 -16.14 26.26 6.53
CA ALA A 340 -14.76 25.79 6.55
C ALA A 340 -13.78 26.72 5.81
N PHE A 341 -14.17 27.93 5.41
CA PHE A 341 -13.28 28.83 4.67
C PHE A 341 -12.01 29.23 5.43
N TRP A 342 -12.04 29.24 6.75
CA TRP A 342 -10.84 29.45 7.56
C TRP A 342 -9.75 28.39 7.29
N ALA A 343 -10.12 27.21 6.81
CA ALA A 343 -9.22 26.11 6.47
C ALA A 343 -8.58 26.24 5.08
N LEU A 344 -8.89 27.27 4.29
CA LEU A 344 -8.36 27.45 2.93
C LEU A 344 -6.90 27.95 2.89
N MET A 345 -6.34 28.39 4.02
CA MET A 345 -4.96 28.89 4.10
C MET A 345 -3.94 27.81 3.73
N LEU A 346 -3.07 28.12 2.77
CA LEU A 346 -2.00 27.22 2.32
C LEU A 346 -0.66 27.65 2.95
N PRO A 347 -0.03 26.83 3.82
CA PRO A 347 1.25 27.13 4.44
C PRO A 347 2.35 27.50 3.43
N VAL A 348 3.21 28.45 3.80
CA VAL A 348 4.22 29.08 2.94
C VAL A 348 5.66 28.66 3.26
N SER A 349 5.95 28.18 4.48
CA SER A 349 7.34 27.82 4.86
C SER A 349 7.71 26.37 4.58
N VAL A 350 6.74 25.55 4.18
CA VAL A 350 6.93 24.16 3.76
C VAL A 350 7.02 24.07 2.23
N SER A 351 7.47 22.93 1.70
CA SER A 351 7.47 22.73 0.25
C SER A 351 6.07 22.90 -0.34
N THR A 352 5.99 23.37 -1.58
CA THR A 352 4.72 23.52 -2.29
C THR A 352 3.97 22.18 -2.37
N MET A 353 4.67 21.06 -2.54
CA MET A 353 4.07 19.72 -2.55
C MET A 353 3.63 19.22 -1.17
N ALA A 354 3.97 19.89 -0.08
CA ALA A 354 3.49 19.55 1.27
C ALA A 354 2.37 20.50 1.75
N SER A 355 2.31 21.71 1.20
CA SER A 355 1.45 22.81 1.66
C SER A 355 -0.03 22.42 1.73
N ASP A 356 -0.61 21.87 0.65
CA ASP A 356 -2.03 21.52 0.61
C ASP A 356 -2.39 20.32 1.51
N VAL A 357 -1.50 19.33 1.60
CA VAL A 357 -1.67 18.17 2.50
C VAL A 357 -1.63 18.59 3.97
N LEU A 358 -0.63 19.40 4.37
CA LEU A 358 -0.52 19.91 5.74
C LEU A 358 -1.71 20.79 6.10
N ARG A 359 -2.12 21.69 5.20
CA ARG A 359 -3.39 22.44 5.28
C ARG A 359 -4.56 21.49 5.50
N GLY A 360 -4.60 20.40 4.75
CA GLY A 360 -5.67 19.42 4.78
C GLY A 360 -5.83 18.78 6.16
N TYR A 361 -4.73 18.32 6.75
CA TYR A 361 -4.72 17.71 8.08
C TYR A 361 -5.01 18.72 9.20
N TRP A 362 -4.38 19.90 9.14
CA TRP A 362 -4.64 21.01 10.06
C TRP A 362 -6.12 21.43 10.05
N GLY A 363 -6.68 21.63 8.85
CA GLY A 363 -8.08 21.95 8.64
C GLY A 363 -9.01 20.88 9.17
N GLN A 364 -8.75 19.60 8.88
CA GLN A 364 -9.54 18.47 9.39
C GLN A 364 -9.59 18.43 10.91
N ARG A 365 -8.46 18.62 11.60
CA ARG A 365 -8.45 18.61 13.06
C ARG A 365 -9.35 19.68 13.64
N LEU A 366 -9.26 20.91 13.13
CA LEU A 366 -10.05 22.04 13.58
C LEU A 366 -11.53 21.92 13.15
N LEU A 367 -11.82 21.19 12.06
CA LEU A 367 -13.18 20.96 11.58
C LEU A 367 -14.03 20.21 12.60
N TRP A 368 -13.41 19.33 13.39
CA TRP A 368 -14.09 18.60 14.46
C TRP A 368 -14.61 19.53 15.56
N GLU A 369 -13.98 20.69 15.80
CA GLU A 369 -14.41 21.66 16.82
C GLU A 369 -15.77 22.32 16.48
N ILE A 370 -16.15 22.31 15.20
CA ILE A 370 -17.43 22.85 14.70
C ILE A 370 -18.40 21.73 14.27
N GLY A 371 -18.06 20.47 14.56
CA GLY A 371 -18.85 19.29 14.21
C GLY A 371 -18.95 18.98 12.72
N GLY A 372 -18.10 19.57 11.89
CA GLY A 372 -17.99 19.24 10.47
C GLY A 372 -17.16 17.97 10.24
N ASN A 373 -17.29 17.40 9.06
CA ASN A 373 -16.45 16.29 8.60
C ASN A 373 -15.96 16.50 7.17
N VAL A 374 -14.89 15.77 6.84
CA VAL A 374 -14.47 15.57 5.45
C VAL A 374 -15.27 14.41 4.88
N ALA A 375 -15.69 14.57 3.62
CA ALA A 375 -16.19 13.46 2.81
C ALA A 375 -15.44 13.38 1.48
N VAL A 376 -15.18 12.17 1.03
CA VAL A 376 -14.60 11.89 -0.28
C VAL A 376 -15.72 11.46 -1.22
N TYR A 377 -15.70 12.00 -2.44
CA TYR A 377 -16.69 11.80 -3.47
C TYR A 377 -16.12 10.94 -4.60
N PRO A 378 -16.99 10.24 -5.36
CA PRO A 378 -16.59 9.51 -6.57
C PRO A 378 -15.94 10.45 -7.59
N PRO A 379 -15.42 9.93 -8.72
CA PRO A 379 -14.75 10.73 -9.73
C PRO A 379 -15.54 11.97 -10.15
N THR A 380 -14.90 13.13 -9.99
CA THR A 380 -15.50 14.45 -10.25
C THR A 380 -14.73 15.21 -11.32
N VAL A 381 -13.44 14.91 -11.49
CA VAL A 381 -12.59 15.49 -12.52
C VAL A 381 -11.78 14.42 -13.26
N HIS A 382 -11.30 14.76 -14.45
CA HIS A 382 -10.38 13.96 -15.23
C HIS A 382 -9.11 14.77 -15.51
N ARG A 383 -7.95 14.26 -15.08
CA ARG A 383 -6.64 14.89 -15.30
C ARG A 383 -5.81 14.01 -16.22
N TYR A 384 -5.34 14.55 -17.33
CA TYR A 384 -4.49 13.80 -18.26
C TYR A 384 -3.02 13.85 -17.80
N ASP A 385 -2.33 12.72 -17.78
CA ASP A 385 -0.87 12.66 -17.57
C ASP A 385 -0.14 13.21 -18.80
N ARG A 386 0.13 14.53 -18.81
CA ARG A 386 0.76 15.25 -19.93
C ARG A 386 2.14 15.86 -19.58
N ILE A 387 2.62 15.77 -18.34
CA ILE A 387 3.83 16.47 -17.85
C ILE A 387 4.58 15.63 -16.80
N GLU A 388 5.92 15.76 -16.78
CA GLU A 388 6.90 15.19 -15.84
C GLU A 388 6.48 15.29 -14.37
N ALA A 389 6.57 14.18 -13.65
CA ALA A 389 6.42 14.16 -12.21
C ALA A 389 7.41 15.11 -11.53
N TYR A 390 6.98 15.63 -10.39
CA TYR A 390 7.84 16.41 -9.51
C TYR A 390 8.86 15.50 -8.82
N PRO A 391 10.10 16.00 -8.61
CA PRO A 391 11.16 15.20 -8.02
C PRO A 391 10.85 14.88 -6.55
N PHE A 392 11.21 13.66 -6.12
CA PHE A 392 11.05 13.20 -4.73
C PHE A 392 11.63 14.18 -3.69
N SER A 393 12.67 14.94 -4.05
CA SER A 393 13.27 15.97 -3.19
C SER A 393 12.29 17.05 -2.75
N GLU A 394 11.27 17.37 -3.55
CA GLU A 394 10.24 18.36 -3.20
C GLU A 394 9.19 17.81 -2.23
N GLU A 395 9.11 16.49 -2.05
CA GLU A 395 8.19 15.81 -1.12
C GLU A 395 8.86 15.30 0.15
N LYS A 396 10.15 15.58 0.35
CA LYS A 396 10.91 15.02 1.48
C LYS A 396 10.26 15.34 2.83
N ASP A 397 9.80 16.57 3.02
CA ASP A 397 9.17 17.02 4.27
C ASP A 397 7.83 16.32 4.55
N LEU A 398 7.15 15.89 3.48
CA LEU A 398 5.89 15.17 3.53
C LEU A 398 6.11 13.76 4.09
N HIS A 399 6.96 12.97 3.43
CA HIS A 399 7.16 11.56 3.77
C HIS A 399 7.75 11.34 5.17
N VAL A 400 8.50 12.32 5.68
CA VAL A 400 9.11 12.24 7.02
C VAL A 400 8.13 12.63 8.13
N ASN A 401 7.26 13.62 7.92
CA ASN A 401 6.51 14.24 9.01
C ASN A 401 5.04 13.86 9.09
N VAL A 402 4.40 13.38 8.02
CA VAL A 402 2.93 13.24 8.03
C VAL A 402 2.43 12.23 9.06
N GLY A 403 3.09 11.08 9.22
CA GLY A 403 2.73 10.12 10.27
C GLY A 403 2.83 10.69 11.69
N ARG A 404 3.86 11.53 11.95
CA ARG A 404 4.04 12.27 13.22
C ARG A 404 2.96 13.34 13.40
N LEU A 405 2.64 14.08 12.34
CA LEU A 405 1.64 15.13 12.32
C LEU A 405 0.24 14.60 12.65
N ILE A 406 -0.18 13.49 12.02
CA ILE A 406 -1.50 12.90 12.26
C ILE A 406 -1.65 12.52 13.73
N LYS A 407 -0.65 11.82 14.29
CA LYS A 407 -0.64 11.43 15.71
C LYS A 407 -0.73 12.65 16.63
N PHE A 408 0.07 13.68 16.35
CA PHE A 408 0.02 14.95 17.08
C PHE A 408 -1.37 15.59 17.01
N LEU A 409 -1.93 15.78 15.81
CA LEU A 409 -3.22 16.45 15.62
C LEU A 409 -4.37 15.70 16.30
N VAL A 410 -4.42 14.37 16.17
CA VAL A 410 -5.44 13.54 16.82
C VAL A 410 -5.37 13.67 18.35
N SER A 411 -4.17 13.77 18.92
CA SER A 411 -3.95 13.94 20.36
C SER A 411 -4.16 15.37 20.87
N TRP A 412 -4.00 16.37 20.02
CA TRP A 412 -4.00 17.78 20.42
C TRP A 412 -5.35 18.22 20.99
N ARG A 413 -5.33 19.09 22.01
CA ARG A 413 -6.50 19.63 22.71
C ARG A 413 -6.31 21.13 22.99
N SER A 414 -7.42 21.85 23.16
CA SER A 414 -7.40 23.28 23.49
C SER A 414 -8.57 23.67 24.39
N ASN A 415 -8.28 24.55 25.34
CA ASN A 415 -9.24 25.12 26.28
C ASN A 415 -9.80 26.49 25.85
N LYS A 416 -9.45 26.98 24.65
CA LYS A 416 -9.96 28.26 24.14
C LYS A 416 -11.45 28.17 23.81
N HIS A 417 -12.16 29.30 23.87
CA HIS A 417 -13.61 29.35 23.66
C HIS A 417 -14.03 29.92 22.30
N ARG A 418 -13.07 30.41 21.49
CA ARG A 418 -13.31 30.89 20.13
C ARG A 418 -12.54 30.04 19.13
N LEU A 419 -13.13 29.78 17.97
CA LEU A 419 -12.49 28.98 16.93
C LEU A 419 -11.17 29.62 16.48
N PHE A 420 -11.16 30.93 16.22
CA PHE A 420 -9.94 31.61 15.74
C PHE A 420 -8.79 31.57 16.75
N GLU A 421 -9.10 31.57 18.05
CA GLU A 421 -8.09 31.38 19.10
C GLU A 421 -7.54 29.95 19.11
N LYS A 422 -8.41 28.94 18.92
CA LYS A 422 -7.99 27.53 18.74
C LYS A 422 -7.11 27.35 17.52
N ILE A 423 -7.47 27.98 16.40
CA ILE A 423 -6.70 27.94 15.14
C ILE A 423 -5.29 28.50 15.38
N LEU A 424 -5.19 29.66 16.03
CA LEU A 424 -3.90 30.30 16.29
C LEU A 424 -3.05 29.47 17.28
N GLU A 425 -3.66 28.92 18.33
CA GLU A 425 -2.99 28.06 19.31
C GLU A 425 -2.49 26.75 18.70
N LEU A 426 -3.31 26.08 17.87
CA LEU A 426 -2.85 24.89 17.13
C LEU A 426 -1.68 25.24 16.20
N SER A 427 -1.78 26.38 15.53
CA SER A 427 -0.75 26.79 14.57
C SER A 427 0.57 27.15 15.24
N TYR A 428 0.49 27.70 16.46
CA TYR A 428 1.64 27.91 17.33
C TYR A 428 2.27 26.58 17.78
N ALA A 429 1.45 25.65 18.29
CA ALA A 429 1.93 24.34 18.71
C ALA A 429 2.56 23.55 17.55
N MET A 430 2.00 23.68 16.33
CA MET A 430 2.59 23.08 15.13
C MET A 430 3.95 23.69 14.76
N ALA A 431 4.15 24.98 15.04
CA ALA A 431 5.44 25.63 14.83
C ALA A 431 6.48 25.20 15.88
N GLU A 432 6.08 25.05 17.15
CA GLU A 432 6.94 24.54 18.23
C GLU A 432 7.40 23.10 17.96
N GLU A 433 6.50 22.24 17.46
CA GLU A 433 6.80 20.86 17.11
C GLU A 433 7.58 20.71 15.78
N GLY A 434 7.81 21.83 15.08
CA GLY A 434 8.58 21.88 13.83
C GLY A 434 7.88 21.23 12.65
N PHE A 435 6.54 21.27 12.58
CA PHE A 435 5.80 20.89 11.37
C PHE A 435 5.82 22.00 10.30
N TRP A 436 5.94 23.25 10.76
CA TRP A 436 6.19 24.44 9.94
C TRP A 436 6.93 25.49 10.78
N THR A 437 7.29 26.62 10.20
CA THR A 437 8.07 27.65 10.90
C THR A 437 7.22 28.78 11.50
N GLU A 438 7.84 29.71 12.23
CA GLU A 438 7.19 30.94 12.71
C GLU A 438 6.57 31.78 11.58
N GLN A 439 7.08 31.67 10.35
CA GLN A 439 6.52 32.35 9.19
C GLN A 439 5.05 31.93 8.95
N ASP A 440 4.74 30.64 9.12
CA ASP A 440 3.37 30.13 8.96
C ASP A 440 2.46 30.54 10.12
N LEU A 441 3.00 30.69 11.32
CA LEU A 441 2.27 31.25 12.45
C LEU A 441 1.90 32.73 12.22
N LYS A 442 2.86 33.53 11.75
CA LYS A 442 2.62 34.94 11.37
C LYS A 442 1.62 35.04 10.22
N PHE A 443 1.76 34.17 9.22
CA PHE A 443 0.82 34.10 8.11
C PHE A 443 -0.58 33.69 8.55
N THR A 444 -0.71 32.71 9.46
CA THR A 444 -2.01 32.33 10.06
C THR A 444 -2.66 33.51 10.78
N ALA A 445 -1.87 34.28 11.55
CA ALA A 445 -2.36 35.48 12.22
C ALA A 445 -2.86 36.54 11.22
N ALA A 446 -2.15 36.74 10.10
CA ALA A 446 -2.57 37.64 9.02
C ALA A 446 -3.84 37.14 8.32
N TRP A 447 -3.90 35.85 8.01
CA TRP A 447 -5.05 35.17 7.39
C TRP A 447 -6.32 35.34 8.21
N LEU A 448 -6.28 35.05 9.52
CA LEU A 448 -7.43 35.20 10.41
C LEU A 448 -7.87 36.66 10.53
N GLN A 449 -6.94 37.61 10.56
CA GLN A 449 -7.27 39.03 10.57
C GLN A 449 -7.92 39.48 9.26
N ASP A 450 -7.43 39.01 8.13
CA ASP A 450 -8.01 39.32 6.83
C ASP A 450 -9.40 38.71 6.68
N LEU A 451 -9.65 37.49 7.16
CA LEU A 451 -10.99 36.91 7.21
C LEU A 451 -11.98 37.82 7.95
N VAL A 452 -11.62 38.30 9.15
CA VAL A 452 -12.46 39.27 9.88
C VAL A 452 -12.63 40.55 9.07
N ALA A 453 -11.55 41.05 8.45
CA ALA A 453 -11.56 42.31 7.71
C ALA A 453 -12.43 42.26 6.43
N VAL A 454 -12.55 41.10 5.78
CA VAL A 454 -13.44 40.89 4.63
C VAL A 454 -14.87 40.51 5.03
N GLY A 455 -15.17 40.49 6.34
CA GLY A 455 -16.53 40.25 6.87
C GLY A 455 -16.88 38.78 7.10
N TYR A 456 -15.90 37.87 7.07
CA TYR A 456 -16.14 36.46 7.38
C TYR A 456 -16.46 36.26 8.87
N GLN A 457 -17.53 35.52 9.15
CA GLN A 457 -17.95 35.21 10.51
C GLN A 457 -17.49 33.80 10.88
N GLN A 458 -16.71 33.69 11.96
CA GLN A 458 -16.27 32.38 12.45
C GLN A 458 -17.49 31.53 12.89
N PRO A 459 -17.53 30.23 12.54
CA PRO A 459 -18.57 29.33 13.01
C PRO A 459 -18.61 29.18 14.53
N ARG A 460 -19.77 28.76 15.05
CA ARG A 460 -19.91 28.43 16.47
C ARG A 460 -19.23 27.09 16.76
N LEU A 461 -18.49 27.03 17.86
CA LEU A 461 -17.99 25.77 18.39
C LEU A 461 -19.15 24.87 18.78
N MET A 462 -19.05 23.59 18.47
CA MET A 462 -19.95 22.59 19.02
C MET A 462 -19.38 22.08 20.34
N THR A 463 -20.24 21.88 21.33
CA THR A 463 -19.89 21.21 22.59
C THR A 463 -19.65 19.72 22.31
N LEU A 464 -18.52 19.41 21.70
CA LEU A 464 -18.07 18.05 21.43
C LEU A 464 -17.01 17.72 22.46
N GLU A 465 -17.32 16.77 23.34
CA GLU A 465 -16.30 16.15 24.18
C GLU A 465 -15.49 15.21 23.27
N LEU A 466 -14.36 15.68 22.76
CA LEU A 466 -13.43 14.90 21.93
C LEU A 466 -12.96 13.61 22.63
N ASP A 467 -13.08 13.57 23.96
CA ASP A 467 -12.67 12.45 24.82
C ASP A 467 -13.85 11.57 25.25
N ARG A 468 -15.09 11.85 24.81
CA ARG A 468 -16.20 10.93 25.06
C ARG A 468 -15.96 9.61 24.32
N PRO A 469 -16.24 8.46 24.98
CA PRO A 469 -16.31 7.19 24.28
C PRO A 469 -17.30 7.32 23.13
N ARG A 470 -16.88 6.94 21.92
CA ARG A 470 -17.75 6.94 20.76
C ARG A 470 -18.87 5.92 20.99
N ALA A 471 -20.01 6.13 20.33
CA ALA A 471 -21.09 5.17 20.39
C ALA A 471 -20.59 3.79 19.93
N ASN A 472 -20.89 2.75 20.72
CA ASN A 472 -20.58 1.38 20.34
C ASN A 472 -21.35 1.04 19.05
N ILE A 473 -20.66 0.47 18.07
CA ILE A 473 -21.26 0.06 16.80
C ILE A 473 -21.94 -1.30 17.02
N GLY A 474 -23.27 -1.32 17.04
CA GLY A 474 -24.03 -2.55 17.11
C GLY A 474 -24.03 -3.31 15.78
N HIS A 475 -24.46 -4.57 15.78
CA HIS A 475 -24.60 -5.35 14.53
C HIS A 475 -25.56 -4.70 13.52
N GLY A 476 -26.60 -3.99 13.99
CA GLY A 476 -27.58 -3.31 13.13
C GLY A 476 -27.07 -2.02 12.47
N ASP A 477 -25.95 -1.46 12.96
CA ASP A 477 -25.37 -0.22 12.43
C ASP A 477 -24.33 -0.48 11.32
N ARG A 478 -24.03 -1.75 11.05
CA ARG A 478 -23.00 -2.18 10.09
C ARG A 478 -23.60 -2.27 8.69
N LYS A 479 -22.96 -1.58 7.75
CA LYS A 479 -23.32 -1.58 6.33
C LYS A 479 -22.16 -2.12 5.50
N GLU A 480 -22.41 -3.21 4.78
CA GLU A 480 -21.43 -3.74 3.83
C GLU A 480 -21.50 -2.97 2.52
N PHE A 481 -20.34 -2.61 1.98
CA PHE A 481 -20.18 -2.08 0.63
C PHE A 481 -18.86 -2.60 0.05
N ILE A 482 -18.94 -3.19 -1.13
CA ILE A 482 -17.79 -3.69 -1.87
C ILE A 482 -17.74 -2.90 -3.19
N PRO A 483 -16.69 -2.10 -3.44
CA PRO A 483 -16.59 -1.34 -4.67
C PRO A 483 -16.38 -2.24 -5.88
N GLN A 484 -16.71 -1.71 -7.05
CA GLN A 484 -16.35 -2.36 -8.31
C GLN A 484 -14.82 -2.50 -8.39
N LYS A 485 -14.37 -3.73 -8.62
CA LYS A 485 -12.94 -3.99 -8.80
C LYS A 485 -12.49 -3.46 -10.14
N LEU A 486 -11.56 -2.51 -10.12
CA LEU A 486 -10.94 -1.92 -11.31
C LEU A 486 -9.51 -2.42 -11.48
N PRO A 487 -8.98 -2.44 -12.72
CA PRO A 487 -7.61 -2.83 -12.97
C PRO A 487 -6.69 -1.91 -12.17
N SER A 488 -5.79 -2.54 -11.41
CA SER A 488 -4.91 -1.84 -10.50
C SER A 488 -3.54 -1.66 -11.13
N VAL A 489 -2.86 -0.58 -10.76
CA VAL A 489 -1.53 -0.27 -11.29
C VAL A 489 -0.48 -0.95 -10.40
N HIS A 490 0.08 -2.07 -10.85
CA HIS A 490 1.20 -2.75 -10.18
C HIS A 490 2.56 -2.36 -10.80
N LEU A 491 3.67 -2.65 -10.10
CA LEU A 491 5.05 -2.35 -10.54
C LEU A 491 5.32 -2.98 -11.92
N ALA A 492 5.04 -2.28 -13.01
CA ALA A 492 5.28 -2.73 -14.38
C ALA A 492 4.79 -4.17 -14.71
N VAL A 493 3.79 -4.68 -13.97
CA VAL A 493 3.10 -5.94 -14.24
C VAL A 493 1.65 -5.57 -14.51
N GLU A 494 1.22 -5.76 -15.76
CA GLU A 494 -0.19 -5.66 -16.11
C GLU A 494 -0.95 -6.76 -15.33
N GLU A 495 -1.82 -6.35 -14.40
CA GLU A 495 -2.76 -7.30 -13.79
C GLU A 495 -3.81 -7.68 -14.85
N THR A 496 -3.62 -8.82 -15.51
CA THR A 496 -4.76 -9.59 -15.99
C THR A 496 -5.56 -10.02 -14.75
N GLY A 497 -6.77 -9.50 -14.57
CA GLY A 497 -7.57 -9.54 -13.34
C GLY A 497 -7.87 -10.92 -12.71
N VAL A 498 -7.37 -12.01 -13.29
CA VAL A 498 -7.44 -13.37 -12.77
C VAL A 498 -6.50 -13.57 -11.57
N VAL A 499 -5.32 -12.97 -11.60
CA VAL A 499 -4.23 -13.19 -10.60
C VAL A 499 -4.68 -12.84 -9.17
N SER A 500 -5.48 -11.80 -8.98
CA SER A 500 -5.89 -11.35 -7.63
C SER A 500 -6.86 -12.27 -6.88
N SER A 501 -7.76 -12.99 -7.56
CA SER A 501 -8.65 -13.97 -6.91
C SER A 501 -7.88 -15.23 -6.55
N GLU A 502 -6.88 -15.58 -7.36
CA GLU A 502 -5.98 -16.70 -7.16
C GLU A 502 -5.06 -16.48 -5.97
N ILE A 503 -4.48 -15.28 -5.80
CA ILE A 503 -3.76 -14.92 -4.56
C ILE A 503 -4.70 -14.98 -3.34
N GLY A 504 -5.95 -14.53 -3.48
CA GLY A 504 -6.95 -14.65 -2.42
C GLY A 504 -7.21 -16.11 -2.00
N ASN A 505 -7.32 -17.02 -2.97
CA ASN A 505 -7.46 -18.45 -2.73
C ASN A 505 -6.21 -19.03 -2.06
N LEU A 506 -5.01 -18.64 -2.50
CA LEU A 506 -3.75 -19.07 -1.88
C LEU A 506 -3.66 -18.67 -0.40
N ILE A 507 -4.02 -17.43 -0.07
CA ILE A 507 -4.06 -16.94 1.32
C ILE A 507 -5.08 -17.76 2.13
N ARG A 508 -6.26 -18.05 1.55
CA ARG A 508 -7.30 -18.85 2.20
C ARG A 508 -6.84 -20.27 2.50
N TRP A 509 -6.20 -20.95 1.55
CA TRP A 509 -5.65 -22.29 1.75
C TRP A 509 -4.54 -22.29 2.81
N ARG A 510 -3.62 -21.32 2.74
CA ARG A 510 -2.52 -21.20 3.71
C ARG A 510 -3.00 -20.87 5.11
N LYS A 511 -4.08 -20.09 5.25
CA LYS A 511 -4.74 -19.85 6.55
C LYS A 511 -5.39 -21.13 7.09
N ASN A 512 -5.97 -21.98 6.22
CA ASN A 512 -6.66 -23.19 6.63
C ASN A 512 -5.72 -24.35 6.97
N PHE A 513 -4.66 -24.56 6.18
CA PHE A 513 -3.77 -25.72 6.26
C PHE A 513 -2.37 -25.39 6.79
N GLY A 514 -2.02 -24.11 6.91
CA GLY A 514 -0.65 -23.70 7.25
C GLY A 514 -0.15 -24.22 8.60
N ASN A 515 -1.02 -24.51 9.57
CA ASN A 515 -0.65 -25.09 10.87
C ASN A 515 -0.79 -26.64 10.93
N ILE A 516 -1.14 -27.29 9.82
CA ILE A 516 -1.06 -28.75 9.68
C ILE A 516 0.35 -29.10 9.21
N VAL A 517 0.92 -30.16 9.78
CA VAL A 517 2.20 -30.72 9.33
C VAL A 517 1.91 -31.77 8.26
N LEU A 518 2.42 -31.56 7.05
CA LEU A 518 2.40 -32.57 6.00
C LEU A 518 3.61 -33.49 6.16
N ILE A 519 3.37 -34.80 6.27
CA ILE A 519 4.38 -35.84 6.35
C ILE A 519 4.28 -36.66 5.08
N MET A 520 5.32 -36.65 4.26
CA MET A 520 5.30 -37.28 2.96
C MET A 520 6.34 -38.40 2.89
N PHE A 521 5.98 -39.53 2.28
CA PHE A 521 6.91 -40.63 2.02
C PHE A 521 7.24 -40.71 0.53
N CYS A 522 8.53 -40.60 0.18
CA CYS A 522 9.01 -40.69 -1.19
C CYS A 522 9.67 -42.05 -1.46
N ASN A 523 9.03 -42.86 -2.30
CA ASN A 523 9.56 -44.11 -2.85
C ASN A 523 10.55 -43.87 -4.01
N GLY A 524 10.42 -42.75 -4.72
CA GLY A 524 11.26 -42.37 -5.87
C GLY A 524 12.67 -41.84 -5.51
N PRO A 525 13.49 -41.49 -6.53
CA PRO A 525 14.83 -40.96 -6.32
C PRO A 525 14.82 -39.60 -5.59
N VAL A 526 15.43 -39.62 -4.40
CA VAL A 526 15.44 -38.56 -3.39
C VAL A 526 15.99 -37.20 -3.88
N GLU A 527 16.95 -37.23 -4.81
CA GLU A 527 17.69 -36.03 -5.24
C GLU A 527 16.91 -35.10 -6.18
N ARG A 528 15.80 -35.55 -6.78
CA ARG A 528 15.06 -34.77 -7.80
C ARG A 528 13.61 -34.49 -7.40
N THR A 529 12.80 -35.52 -7.20
CA THR A 529 11.34 -35.36 -7.01
C THR A 529 10.95 -34.90 -5.61
N ALA A 530 11.74 -35.24 -4.57
CA ALA A 530 11.42 -34.85 -3.19
C ALA A 530 11.42 -33.32 -2.97
N LEU A 531 12.32 -32.61 -3.66
CA LEU A 531 12.34 -31.14 -3.64
C LEU A 531 11.13 -30.54 -4.35
N GLU A 532 10.77 -31.09 -5.51
CA GLU A 532 9.61 -30.65 -6.29
C GLU A 532 8.31 -30.78 -5.47
N TRP A 533 8.11 -31.91 -4.79
CA TRP A 533 6.98 -32.10 -3.88
C TRP A 533 6.99 -31.14 -2.69
N ARG A 534 8.16 -30.87 -2.11
CA ARG A 534 8.30 -29.88 -1.03
C ARG A 534 7.93 -28.48 -1.51
N LEU A 535 8.35 -28.11 -2.72
CA LEU A 535 8.02 -26.81 -3.31
C LEU A 535 6.53 -26.70 -3.59
N LEU A 536 5.90 -27.73 -4.14
CA LEU A 536 4.47 -27.77 -4.41
C LEU A 536 3.64 -27.57 -3.13
N TYR A 537 3.81 -28.47 -2.15
CA TYR A 537 2.99 -28.45 -0.94
C TYR A 537 3.44 -27.41 0.10
N GLY A 538 4.70 -26.98 0.06
CA GLY A 538 5.23 -25.91 0.93
C GLY A 538 4.59 -24.55 0.69
N ARG A 539 3.89 -24.35 -0.43
CA ARG A 539 3.06 -23.17 -0.69
C ARG A 539 1.86 -23.09 0.26
N ILE A 540 1.36 -24.24 0.70
CA ILE A 540 0.12 -24.38 1.47
C ILE A 540 0.42 -24.73 2.94
N PHE A 541 1.22 -25.77 3.16
CA PHE A 541 1.62 -26.24 4.48
C PHE A 541 2.92 -25.54 4.89
N LYS A 542 2.95 -24.88 6.06
CA LYS A 542 4.19 -24.23 6.52
C LYS A 542 5.30 -25.24 6.81
N THR A 543 4.92 -26.47 7.12
CA THR A 543 5.84 -27.56 7.50
C THR A 543 5.55 -28.78 6.63
N VAL A 544 6.56 -29.19 5.84
CA VAL A 544 6.55 -30.44 5.06
C VAL A 544 7.76 -31.28 5.49
N VAL A 545 7.49 -32.43 6.12
CA VAL A 545 8.49 -33.43 6.53
C VAL A 545 8.51 -34.53 5.48
N ILE A 546 9.68 -34.90 4.98
CA ILE A 546 9.81 -35.94 3.95
C ILE A 546 10.64 -37.10 4.48
N PHE A 547 10.09 -38.31 4.34
CA PHE A 547 10.76 -39.58 4.58
C PHE A 547 11.11 -40.29 3.27
N SER A 548 12.19 -41.04 3.26
CA SER A 548 12.53 -41.97 2.17
C SER A 548 13.33 -43.16 2.71
N ALA A 549 13.51 -44.18 1.87
CA ALA A 549 14.35 -45.33 2.16
C ALA A 549 15.84 -44.96 2.33
N GLN A 550 16.28 -43.83 1.78
CA GLN A 550 17.64 -43.33 1.93
C GLN A 550 17.65 -41.96 2.60
N LYS A 551 18.51 -41.80 3.62
CA LYS A 551 18.73 -40.51 4.27
C LYS A 551 19.44 -39.54 3.33
N ASN A 552 18.97 -38.30 3.25
CA ASN A 552 19.72 -37.21 2.63
C ASN A 552 19.68 -35.98 3.55
N SER A 553 20.79 -35.74 4.25
CA SER A 553 20.89 -34.63 5.20
C SER A 553 20.85 -33.25 4.53
N ASP A 554 21.42 -33.12 3.33
CA ASP A 554 21.48 -31.85 2.61
C ASP A 554 20.08 -31.40 2.15
N LEU A 555 19.23 -32.37 1.83
CA LEU A 555 17.84 -32.14 1.46
C LEU A 555 16.87 -32.24 2.65
N ALA A 556 17.36 -32.38 3.89
CA ALA A 556 16.53 -32.56 5.09
C ALA A 556 15.49 -33.70 4.95
N ILE A 557 15.93 -34.86 4.43
CA ILE A 557 15.10 -36.05 4.22
C ILE A 557 15.46 -37.10 5.26
N GLU A 558 14.45 -37.54 6.01
CA GLU A 558 14.60 -38.50 7.09
C GLU A 558 14.50 -39.94 6.55
N GLU A 559 15.24 -40.86 7.16
CA GLU A 559 15.22 -42.27 6.76
C GLU A 559 14.06 -42.99 7.45
N GLY A 560 13.30 -43.76 6.67
CA GLY A 560 12.23 -44.60 7.17
C GLY A 560 11.87 -45.69 6.17
N GLN A 561 11.32 -46.79 6.66
CA GLN A 561 10.72 -47.82 5.81
C GLN A 561 9.21 -47.64 5.78
N LEU A 562 8.62 -47.62 4.58
CA LEU A 562 7.18 -47.39 4.39
C LEU A 562 6.36 -48.36 5.24
N ASP A 563 6.69 -49.65 5.20
CA ASP A 563 6.00 -50.71 5.93
C ASP A 563 5.85 -50.45 7.44
N GLN A 564 6.73 -49.63 8.04
CA GLN A 564 6.69 -49.30 9.46
C GLN A 564 6.78 -47.79 9.75
N ILE A 565 6.45 -46.93 8.79
CA ILE A 565 6.64 -45.48 8.94
C ILE A 565 5.84 -44.89 10.12
N TYR A 566 4.71 -45.51 10.45
CA TYR A 566 3.86 -45.14 11.59
C TYR A 566 4.63 -45.14 12.93
N LYS A 567 5.71 -45.93 13.06
CA LYS A 567 6.58 -45.95 14.24
C LYS A 567 7.44 -44.69 14.38
N HIS A 568 7.65 -43.94 13.29
CA HIS A 568 8.40 -42.70 13.29
C HIS A 568 7.52 -41.47 13.58
N LEU A 569 6.21 -41.56 13.34
CA LEU A 569 5.27 -40.45 13.52
C LEU A 569 5.24 -39.86 14.95
N PRO A 570 5.31 -40.64 16.05
CA PRO A 570 5.38 -40.08 17.40
C PRO A 570 6.50 -39.03 17.59
N LYS A 571 7.69 -39.27 17.01
CA LYS A 571 8.80 -38.30 17.07
C LYS A 571 8.48 -37.00 16.35
N ILE A 572 7.74 -37.07 15.25
CA ILE A 572 7.27 -35.90 14.51
C ILE A 572 6.19 -35.15 15.29
N PHE A 573 5.30 -35.89 15.97
CA PHE A 573 4.25 -35.29 16.79
C PHE A 573 4.80 -34.48 17.96
N ASP A 574 5.85 -34.99 18.61
CA ASP A 574 6.58 -34.31 19.68
C ASP A 574 7.33 -33.08 19.16
N ARG A 575 7.99 -33.21 18.00
CA ARG A 575 8.73 -32.12 17.35
C ARG A 575 7.85 -30.94 16.99
N PHE A 576 6.58 -31.18 16.62
CA PHE A 576 5.62 -30.16 16.22
C PHE A 576 4.41 -30.11 17.14
N SER A 577 4.67 -29.83 18.43
CA SER A 577 3.65 -29.82 19.47
C SER A 577 2.56 -28.74 19.31
N SER A 578 2.81 -27.70 18.50
CA SER A 578 1.86 -26.61 18.23
C SER A 578 1.00 -26.83 16.97
N ALA A 579 1.14 -27.96 16.28
CA ALA A 579 0.39 -28.24 15.05
C ALA A 579 -1.08 -28.60 15.33
N ASP A 580 -1.98 -28.20 14.42
CA ASP A 580 -3.42 -28.52 14.50
C ASP A 580 -3.71 -30.00 14.22
N GLY A 581 -2.81 -30.64 13.47
CA GLY A 581 -2.87 -32.06 13.11
C GLY A 581 -1.78 -32.43 12.11
N PHE A 582 -1.78 -33.70 11.71
CA PHE A 582 -0.75 -34.31 10.89
C PHE A 582 -1.38 -35.04 9.71
N LEU A 583 -1.02 -34.65 8.49
CA LEU A 583 -1.48 -35.26 7.25
C LEU A 583 -0.34 -36.13 6.68
N PHE A 584 -0.57 -37.41 6.51
CA PHE A 584 0.35 -38.32 5.84
C PHE A 584 -0.01 -38.44 4.35
N LEU A 585 0.99 -38.51 3.47
CA LEU A 585 0.83 -38.63 2.03
C LEU A 585 1.97 -39.44 1.38
N GLU A 586 1.66 -40.37 0.47
CA GLU A 586 2.65 -41.05 -0.37
C GLU A 586 2.91 -40.31 -1.70
N ASP A 587 4.12 -40.44 -2.25
CA ASP A 587 4.56 -39.75 -3.47
C ASP A 587 3.89 -40.22 -4.78
N ASP A 588 3.08 -41.27 -4.72
CA ASP A 588 2.22 -41.72 -5.81
C ASP A 588 0.76 -41.29 -5.64
N THR A 589 0.47 -40.38 -4.71
CA THR A 589 -0.86 -39.88 -4.43
C THR A 589 -0.87 -38.36 -4.49
N VAL A 590 -1.64 -37.80 -5.42
CA VAL A 590 -1.75 -36.35 -5.58
C VAL A 590 -2.87 -35.82 -4.69
N LEU A 591 -2.53 -34.88 -3.82
CA LEU A 591 -3.46 -34.15 -2.95
C LEU A 591 -3.95 -32.85 -3.61
N ASN A 592 -5.25 -32.77 -3.85
CA ASN A 592 -5.92 -31.56 -4.36
C ASN A 592 -6.45 -30.74 -3.19
N TYR A 593 -5.54 -30.01 -2.52
CA TYR A 593 -5.82 -29.29 -1.27
C TYR A 593 -7.00 -28.31 -1.35
N TRP A 594 -7.30 -27.77 -2.55
CA TRP A 594 -8.43 -26.86 -2.75
C TRP A 594 -9.80 -27.52 -2.49
N ASN A 595 -9.90 -28.84 -2.68
CA ASN A 595 -11.12 -29.61 -2.40
C ASN A 595 -11.27 -30.05 -0.94
N LEU A 596 -10.32 -29.69 -0.08
CA LEU A 596 -10.31 -30.08 1.34
C LEU A 596 -10.74 -28.94 2.28
N LEU A 597 -11.10 -27.77 1.76
CA LEU A 597 -11.45 -26.59 2.57
C LEU A 597 -12.61 -26.85 3.54
N GLN A 598 -13.55 -27.72 3.15
CA GLN A 598 -14.72 -28.13 3.92
C GLN A 598 -14.49 -29.33 4.86
N ALA A 599 -13.26 -29.87 4.90
CA ALA A 599 -12.94 -31.01 5.74
C ALA A 599 -12.99 -30.66 7.23
N ASP A 600 -13.62 -31.50 8.04
CA ASP A 600 -13.62 -31.34 9.50
C ASP A 600 -12.27 -31.79 10.07
N LYS A 601 -11.38 -30.81 10.30
CA LYS A 601 -10.03 -31.02 10.87
C LYS A 601 -10.03 -31.54 12.31
N THR A 602 -11.21 -31.69 12.94
CA THR A 602 -11.33 -32.33 14.25
C THR A 602 -11.46 -33.85 14.13
N LYS A 603 -11.84 -34.38 12.96
CA LYS A 603 -12.08 -35.82 12.73
C LYS A 603 -10.90 -36.50 12.03
N LEU A 604 -10.79 -37.80 12.22
CA LEU A 604 -9.85 -38.65 11.48
C LEU A 604 -10.23 -38.69 10.00
N TRP A 605 -9.25 -38.56 9.10
CA TRP A 605 -9.49 -38.73 7.65
C TRP A 605 -8.73 -39.96 7.18
N ILE A 606 -9.44 -40.87 6.51
CA ILE A 606 -8.87 -42.07 5.91
C ILE A 606 -9.77 -42.51 4.74
N THR A 607 -9.30 -43.42 3.91
CA THR A 607 -10.00 -43.90 2.70
C THR A 607 -10.97 -45.06 2.98
N ASP A 608 -11.62 -45.09 4.16
CA ASP A 608 -12.51 -46.18 4.61
C ASP A 608 -13.70 -46.44 3.68
N LYS A 609 -14.16 -45.39 2.98
CA LYS A 609 -15.27 -45.46 2.00
C LYS A 609 -14.80 -45.72 0.56
N VAL A 610 -13.50 -45.84 0.32
CA VAL A 610 -12.93 -46.13 -1.01
C VAL A 610 -12.71 -47.63 -1.12
N SER A 611 -13.67 -48.34 -1.74
CA SER A 611 -13.71 -49.82 -1.79
C SER A 611 -12.46 -50.51 -2.35
N MET A 612 -11.64 -49.80 -3.11
CA MET A 612 -10.41 -50.30 -3.70
C MET A 612 -9.16 -50.03 -2.84
N SER A 613 -9.22 -49.05 -1.92
CA SER A 613 -8.16 -48.74 -0.94
C SER A 613 -8.40 -49.50 0.36
N TRP A 614 -9.66 -49.56 0.81
CA TRP A 614 -10.09 -50.22 2.04
C TRP A 614 -10.81 -51.54 1.72
N SER A 615 -10.21 -52.65 2.12
CA SER A 615 -10.71 -54.00 1.85
C SER A 615 -10.59 -54.92 3.06
N THR A 616 -11.27 -56.06 2.99
CA THR A 616 -11.24 -57.09 4.03
C THR A 616 -10.70 -58.38 3.44
N ALA A 617 -9.54 -58.84 3.91
CA ALA A 617 -8.96 -60.11 3.50
C ALA A 617 -9.43 -61.25 4.42
N SER A 618 -9.63 -62.44 3.86
CA SER A 618 -9.90 -63.65 4.63
C SER A 618 -8.61 -64.24 5.19
N THR A 619 -8.64 -64.69 6.44
CA THR A 619 -7.49 -65.34 7.11
C THR A 619 -7.54 -66.87 7.02
N LYS A 620 -8.32 -67.44 6.10
CA LYS A 620 -8.45 -68.90 5.89
C LYS A 620 -7.26 -69.44 5.07
N GLY A 621 -6.13 -69.64 5.74
CA GLY A 621 -4.92 -70.29 5.21
C GLY A 621 -3.76 -70.17 6.18
N SER A 622 -3.08 -71.27 6.55
CA SER A 622 -2.11 -71.29 7.67
C SER A 622 -0.73 -70.72 7.35
N SER A 623 -0.43 -70.33 6.10
CA SER A 623 0.89 -69.83 5.66
C SER A 623 0.92 -68.43 5.04
N ASP A 624 -0.23 -67.78 4.85
CA ASP A 624 -0.31 -66.55 4.05
C ASP A 624 0.00 -65.30 4.88
N TRP A 625 0.55 -64.26 4.23
CA TRP A 625 0.95 -63.00 4.86
C TRP A 625 -0.16 -62.38 5.71
N TYR A 626 -1.41 -62.41 5.22
CA TYR A 626 -2.59 -61.91 5.93
C TYR A 626 -2.85 -62.64 7.25
N SER A 627 -2.64 -63.95 7.31
CA SER A 627 -2.85 -64.74 8.53
C SER A 627 -1.81 -64.40 9.60
N LYS A 628 -0.55 -64.16 9.20
CA LYS A 628 0.51 -63.70 10.10
C LYS A 628 0.22 -62.30 10.65
N GLN A 629 -0.16 -61.36 9.79
CA GLN A 629 -0.53 -60.00 10.21
C GLN A 629 -1.75 -60.00 11.15
N ALA A 630 -2.77 -60.82 10.87
CA ALA A 630 -3.95 -60.96 11.73
C ALA A 630 -3.62 -61.54 13.12
N GLU A 631 -2.66 -62.46 13.23
CA GLU A 631 -2.17 -62.94 14.53
C GLU A 631 -1.49 -61.83 15.34
N LEU A 632 -0.63 -61.03 14.69
CA LEU A 632 0.03 -59.89 15.33
C LEU A 632 -0.98 -58.83 15.80
N VAL A 633 -1.97 -58.48 14.96
CA VAL A 633 -3.05 -57.56 15.32
C VAL A 633 -3.82 -58.07 16.53
N ARG A 634 -4.21 -59.35 16.56
CA ARG A 634 -4.91 -59.94 17.71
C ARG A 634 -4.08 -59.84 18.99
N LYS A 635 -2.77 -60.08 18.90
CA LYS A 635 -1.86 -59.92 20.03
C LYS A 635 -1.88 -58.48 20.55
N VAL A 636 -1.74 -57.48 19.67
CA VAL A 636 -1.76 -56.07 20.07
C VAL A 636 -3.12 -55.66 20.63
N VAL A 637 -4.22 -55.99 19.95
CA VAL A 637 -5.59 -55.67 20.40
C VAL A 637 -5.88 -56.26 21.77
N SER A 638 -5.41 -57.48 22.08
CA SER A 638 -5.58 -58.09 23.41
C SER A 638 -4.88 -57.33 24.55
N THR A 639 -3.85 -56.55 24.21
CA THR A 639 -3.07 -55.74 25.16
C THR A 639 -3.53 -54.28 25.25
N MET A 640 -4.45 -53.83 24.39
CA MET A 640 -4.95 -52.46 24.40
C MET A 640 -5.80 -52.16 25.64
N PRO A 641 -5.85 -50.90 26.13
CA PRO A 641 -6.87 -50.44 27.06
C PRO A 641 -8.31 -50.79 26.63
N VAL A 642 -9.20 -50.98 27.61
CA VAL A 642 -10.58 -51.47 27.38
C VAL A 642 -11.34 -50.62 26.37
N HIS A 643 -11.20 -49.29 26.41
CA HIS A 643 -11.91 -48.39 25.50
C HIS A 643 -11.52 -48.62 24.02
N PHE A 644 -10.23 -48.81 23.72
CA PHE A 644 -9.77 -49.14 22.37
C PHE A 644 -10.20 -50.54 21.91
N GLN A 645 -10.25 -51.51 22.82
CA GLN A 645 -10.74 -52.85 22.51
C GLN A 645 -12.22 -52.85 22.14
N VAL A 646 -13.04 -52.10 22.88
CA VAL A 646 -14.48 -51.99 22.64
C VAL A 646 -14.74 -51.39 21.27
N ASN A 647 -14.11 -50.25 20.95
CA ASN A 647 -14.24 -49.59 19.65
C ASN A 647 -13.83 -50.52 18.50
N TYR A 648 -12.66 -51.18 18.62
CA TYR A 648 -12.17 -52.07 17.58
C TYR A 648 -13.09 -53.28 17.35
N ARG A 649 -13.58 -53.92 18.42
CA ARG A 649 -14.45 -55.11 18.34
C ARG A 649 -15.88 -54.79 17.91
N GLU A 650 -16.35 -53.56 18.12
CA GLU A 650 -17.67 -53.13 17.62
C GLU A 650 -17.73 -53.19 16.09
N VAL A 651 -16.62 -52.81 15.44
CA VAL A 651 -16.47 -52.77 13.98
C VAL A 651 -16.01 -54.12 13.43
N VAL A 652 -14.97 -54.73 14.01
CA VAL A 652 -14.40 -56.00 13.56
C VAL A 652 -15.01 -57.15 14.36
N ARG A 653 -16.12 -57.70 13.84
CA ARG A 653 -16.93 -58.74 14.53
C ARG A 653 -16.47 -60.18 14.30
N SER A 654 -15.58 -60.42 13.34
CA SER A 654 -15.12 -61.76 12.96
C SER A 654 -13.61 -61.87 13.09
N ASP A 655 -13.15 -62.86 13.85
CA ASP A 655 -11.72 -63.19 14.00
C ASP A 655 -11.10 -63.79 12.72
N GLN A 656 -11.91 -64.00 11.67
CA GLN A 656 -11.51 -64.61 10.40
C GLN A 656 -11.27 -63.59 9.27
N SER A 657 -11.28 -62.30 9.60
CA SER A 657 -11.13 -61.20 8.65
C SER A 657 -10.10 -60.19 9.12
N LEU A 658 -9.24 -59.73 8.20
CA LEU A 658 -8.28 -58.66 8.44
C LEU A 658 -8.64 -57.44 7.58
N THR A 659 -8.81 -56.30 8.23
CA THR A 659 -9.01 -55.02 7.53
C THR A 659 -7.68 -54.49 7.02
N ILE A 660 -7.65 -54.12 5.74
CA ILE A 660 -6.47 -53.61 5.05
C ILE A 660 -6.85 -52.30 4.39
N CYS A 661 -6.03 -51.28 4.60
CA CYS A 661 -6.08 -50.01 3.89
C CYS A 661 -4.74 -49.80 3.22
N SER A 662 -4.71 -49.44 1.95
CA SER A 662 -3.45 -49.11 1.29
C SER A 662 -2.71 -47.93 1.96
N SER A 663 -3.43 -47.08 2.71
CA SER A 663 -2.90 -46.09 3.66
C SER A 663 -2.03 -44.98 3.04
N GLU A 664 -2.32 -44.63 1.78
CA GLU A 664 -1.55 -43.65 1.01
C GLU A 664 -1.79 -42.21 1.47
N ILE A 665 -2.94 -41.99 2.09
CA ILE A 665 -3.32 -40.70 2.66
C ILE A 665 -4.17 -40.90 3.91
N PHE A 666 -3.80 -40.23 5.00
CA PHE A 666 -4.61 -40.15 6.21
C PHE A 666 -4.27 -38.92 7.04
N TYR A 667 -5.21 -38.44 7.83
CA TYR A 667 -5.04 -37.28 8.70
C TYR A 667 -5.37 -37.61 10.15
N ILE A 668 -4.49 -37.17 11.06
CA ILE A 668 -4.61 -37.33 12.50
C ILE A 668 -4.74 -35.94 13.13
N PRO A 669 -5.93 -35.55 13.62
CA PRO A 669 -6.13 -34.35 14.41
C PRO A 669 -5.29 -34.34 15.68
N ARG A 670 -4.90 -33.15 16.16
CA ARG A 670 -4.14 -33.01 17.41
C ARG A 670 -4.74 -33.76 18.59
N ARG A 671 -6.08 -33.83 18.69
CA ARG A 671 -6.78 -34.51 19.80
C ARG A 671 -6.51 -36.02 19.88
N PHE A 672 -6.22 -36.67 18.75
CA PHE A 672 -5.97 -38.11 18.66
C PHE A 672 -4.48 -38.47 18.70
N VAL A 673 -3.59 -37.49 18.82
CA VAL A 673 -2.14 -37.73 18.83
C VAL A 673 -1.71 -38.60 20.01
N ALA A 674 -2.24 -38.34 21.21
CA ALA A 674 -1.89 -39.13 22.40
C ALA A 674 -2.34 -40.59 22.23
N ASP A 675 -3.58 -40.81 21.80
CA ASP A 675 -4.13 -42.14 21.56
C ASP A 675 -3.32 -42.91 20.49
N PHE A 676 -2.94 -42.22 19.41
CA PHE A 676 -2.10 -42.80 18.36
C PHE A 676 -0.73 -43.22 18.91
N VAL A 677 -0.08 -42.37 19.71
CA VAL A 677 1.22 -42.67 20.32
C VAL A 677 1.14 -43.88 21.23
N ASP A 678 0.10 -43.98 22.06
CA ASP A 678 -0.14 -45.12 22.94
C ASP A 678 -0.31 -46.43 22.14
N LEU A 679 -1.08 -46.38 21.06
CA LEU A 679 -1.29 -47.53 20.19
C LEU A 679 0.00 -47.96 19.45
N VAL A 680 0.82 -47.01 18.98
CA VAL A 680 2.12 -47.30 18.39
C VAL A 680 3.06 -47.95 19.41
N ASN A 681 3.06 -47.46 20.66
CA ASN A 681 3.88 -48.02 21.74
C ASN A 681 3.50 -49.48 22.06
N LEU A 682 2.21 -49.84 21.96
CA LEU A 682 1.74 -51.22 22.15
C LEU A 682 2.18 -52.18 21.04
N VAL A 683 2.39 -51.68 19.81
CA VAL A 683 2.96 -52.50 18.73
C VAL A 683 4.42 -52.85 19.02
N GLY A 684 5.19 -51.90 19.57
CA GLY A 684 6.58 -52.09 19.97
C GLY A 684 7.45 -52.68 18.86
N HIS A 685 8.09 -53.82 19.13
CA HIS A 685 8.99 -54.50 18.19
C HIS A 685 8.28 -55.43 17.19
N LEU A 686 6.94 -55.52 17.22
CA LEU A 686 6.20 -56.37 16.29
C LEU A 686 6.29 -55.81 14.86
N ASP A 687 6.35 -56.72 13.89
CA ASP A 687 6.46 -56.40 12.47
C ASP A 687 5.08 -56.36 11.81
N ILE A 688 4.29 -55.35 12.22
CA ILE A 688 2.98 -55.08 11.62
C ILE A 688 3.15 -54.05 10.52
N HIS A 689 2.66 -54.37 9.32
CA HIS A 689 2.76 -53.49 8.17
C HIS A 689 1.79 -52.31 8.29
N GLN A 690 2.18 -51.12 7.80
CA GLN A 690 1.38 -49.89 7.79
C GLN A 690 -0.05 -50.10 7.30
N LYS A 691 -0.22 -50.86 6.21
CA LYS A 691 -1.52 -51.17 5.60
C LYS A 691 -2.51 -51.88 6.53
N VAL A 692 -1.99 -52.44 7.62
CA VAL A 692 -2.75 -53.14 8.65
C VAL A 692 -2.78 -52.34 9.95
N SER A 693 -1.66 -51.72 10.34
CA SER A 693 -1.56 -50.97 11.59
C SER A 693 -2.39 -49.68 11.57
N ILE A 694 -2.40 -48.92 10.46
CA ILE A 694 -3.16 -47.67 10.37
C ILE A 694 -4.67 -47.91 10.51
N PRO A 695 -5.29 -48.86 9.78
CA PRO A 695 -6.68 -49.25 10.04
C PRO A 695 -6.93 -49.71 11.47
N MET A 696 -6.04 -50.53 12.03
CA MET A 696 -6.16 -50.99 13.41
C MET A 696 -6.20 -49.80 14.37
N PHE A 697 -5.29 -48.83 14.20
CA PHE A 697 -5.26 -47.63 15.06
C PHE A 697 -6.52 -46.79 14.91
N PHE A 698 -6.94 -46.50 13.67
CA PHE A 698 -8.10 -45.65 13.42
C PHE A 698 -9.38 -46.26 13.98
N LEU A 699 -9.59 -47.57 13.77
CA LEU A 699 -10.74 -48.31 14.30
C LEU A 699 -10.72 -48.47 15.83
N SER A 700 -9.53 -48.43 16.43
CA SER A 700 -9.39 -48.40 17.90
C SER A 700 -9.69 -47.01 18.47
N MET A 701 -9.22 -45.94 17.82
CA MET A 701 -9.38 -44.56 18.30
C MET A 701 -10.82 -44.04 18.19
N ASP A 702 -11.54 -44.33 17.11
CA ASP A 702 -12.91 -43.85 16.90
C ASP A 702 -13.72 -44.76 15.94
N SER A 703 -15.04 -44.61 15.94
CA SER A 703 -15.94 -45.35 15.05
C SER A 703 -15.89 -44.77 13.62
N PRO A 704 -15.96 -45.61 12.57
CA PRO A 704 -16.00 -45.14 11.17
C PRO A 704 -17.12 -44.14 10.85
N GLN A 705 -18.20 -44.14 11.64
CA GLN A 705 -19.28 -43.16 11.49
C GLN A 705 -18.84 -41.72 11.84
N ASN A 706 -17.79 -41.60 12.66
CA ASN A 706 -17.22 -40.33 13.12
C ASN A 706 -16.03 -39.87 12.28
N PHE A 707 -15.57 -40.68 11.31
CA PHE A 707 -14.55 -40.26 10.36
C PHE A 707 -15.11 -39.22 9.39
N ASP A 708 -14.26 -38.32 8.90
CA ASP A 708 -14.66 -37.38 7.87
C ASP A 708 -14.75 -38.09 6.52
N SER A 709 -15.81 -37.81 5.76
CA SER A 709 -16.02 -38.38 4.42
C SER A 709 -15.26 -37.65 3.31
N VAL A 710 -14.39 -36.68 3.61
CA VAL A 710 -13.72 -35.84 2.61
C VAL A 710 -12.94 -36.66 1.59
N LEU A 711 -12.37 -37.81 1.98
CA LEU A 711 -11.62 -38.69 1.08
C LEU A 711 -12.48 -39.73 0.35
N SER A 712 -13.79 -39.79 0.61
CA SER A 712 -14.68 -40.81 0.04
C SER A 712 -14.83 -40.73 -1.48
N THR A 713 -14.59 -39.56 -2.07
CA THR A 713 -14.65 -39.30 -3.52
C THR A 713 -13.27 -39.32 -4.18
N MET A 714 -12.24 -39.79 -3.46
CA MET A 714 -10.90 -39.97 -4.01
C MET A 714 -10.93 -40.88 -5.25
N VAL A 715 -10.21 -40.48 -6.30
CA VAL A 715 -10.04 -41.31 -7.48
C VAL A 715 -8.99 -42.36 -7.18
N TYR A 716 -9.38 -43.63 -7.20
CA TYR A 716 -8.52 -44.77 -6.92
C TYR A 716 -8.56 -45.79 -8.06
N LYS A 717 -7.43 -46.13 -8.66
CA LYS A 717 -7.31 -47.18 -9.69
C LYS A 717 -6.28 -48.24 -9.31
N PRO A 718 -6.61 -49.54 -9.33
CA PRO A 718 -5.62 -50.59 -9.06
C PRO A 718 -4.46 -50.58 -10.07
N GLU A 719 -3.22 -50.84 -9.62
CA GLU A 719 -2.00 -50.82 -10.44
C GLU A 719 -2.09 -51.73 -11.70
N ALA A 720 -2.90 -52.79 -11.68
CA ALA A 720 -3.12 -53.67 -12.83
C ALA A 720 -3.83 -53.00 -14.03
N GLN A 721 -4.46 -51.83 -13.84
CA GLN A 721 -5.21 -51.10 -14.86
C GLN A 721 -4.51 -49.82 -15.34
N SER A 722 -3.39 -49.42 -14.72
CA SER A 722 -2.72 -48.13 -14.97
C SER A 722 -1.73 -48.15 -16.16
N ALA A 723 -1.30 -49.32 -16.61
CA ALA A 723 -0.26 -49.46 -17.66
C ALA A 723 -0.67 -48.95 -19.06
N ASN A 724 -1.96 -48.73 -19.33
CA ASN A 724 -2.46 -48.46 -20.68
C ASN A 724 -3.01 -47.04 -20.95
N SER A 725 -2.97 -46.11 -19.99
CA SER A 725 -3.55 -44.76 -20.20
C SER A 725 -2.84 -43.66 -19.41
N SER A 726 -1.73 -43.13 -19.93
CA SER A 726 -0.85 -42.18 -19.25
C SER A 726 -1.27 -40.69 -19.34
N SER A 727 -2.57 -40.38 -19.43
CA SER A 727 -3.03 -38.97 -19.37
C SER A 727 -4.50 -38.70 -19.02
N THR A 728 -5.36 -39.69 -18.75
CA THR A 728 -6.83 -39.47 -18.76
C THR A 728 -7.58 -39.75 -17.45
N HIS A 729 -6.91 -40.06 -16.34
CA HIS A 729 -7.61 -40.36 -15.06
C HIS A 729 -7.46 -39.34 -13.94
N TYR A 730 -6.66 -38.30 -14.13
CA TYR A 730 -6.60 -37.22 -13.16
C TYR A 730 -7.92 -36.43 -13.15
N SER A 731 -8.40 -36.06 -11.96
CA SER A 731 -9.59 -35.22 -11.79
C SER A 731 -9.30 -34.10 -10.81
N THR A 732 -9.49 -32.86 -11.26
CA THR A 732 -9.38 -31.64 -10.45
C THR A 732 -10.43 -31.53 -9.35
N HIS A 733 -11.54 -32.26 -9.49
CA HIS A 733 -12.67 -32.23 -8.57
C HIS A 733 -12.55 -33.29 -7.46
N ALA A 734 -11.62 -34.23 -7.60
CA ALA A 734 -11.36 -35.24 -6.58
C ALA A 734 -10.48 -34.64 -5.45
N PRO A 735 -10.68 -35.05 -4.18
CA PRO A 735 -9.86 -34.62 -3.05
C PRO A 735 -8.42 -35.15 -3.12
N ALA A 736 -8.26 -36.35 -3.67
CA ALA A 736 -6.98 -36.97 -3.96
C ALA A 736 -7.10 -37.90 -5.19
N VAL A 737 -5.97 -38.19 -5.83
CA VAL A 737 -5.87 -39.07 -7.00
C VAL A 737 -4.74 -40.07 -6.79
N HIS A 738 -5.04 -41.37 -6.88
CA HIS A 738 -4.07 -42.46 -6.77
C HIS A 738 -4.37 -43.58 -7.80
N PRO A 739 -3.34 -44.23 -8.37
CA PRO A 739 -1.93 -43.86 -8.32
C PRO A 739 -1.62 -42.78 -9.38
N TRP A 740 -0.65 -41.94 -9.06
CA TRP A 740 -0.03 -40.99 -9.95
C TRP A 740 1.48 -40.93 -9.67
N LYS A 741 2.24 -41.81 -10.31
CA LYS A 741 3.70 -41.89 -10.12
C LYS A 741 4.39 -40.83 -10.96
N VAL A 742 5.26 -40.05 -10.33
CA VAL A 742 6.11 -39.05 -10.99
C VAL A 742 7.57 -39.50 -10.89
N SER A 743 8.18 -39.81 -12.03
CA SER A 743 9.53 -40.38 -12.11
C SER A 743 10.56 -39.41 -12.71
N SER A 744 10.09 -38.28 -13.26
CA SER A 744 10.95 -37.26 -13.88
C SER A 744 10.37 -35.86 -13.73
N GLU A 745 11.24 -34.84 -13.82
CA GLU A 745 10.86 -33.42 -13.83
C GLU A 745 9.84 -33.10 -14.93
N GLN A 746 9.94 -33.73 -16.10
CA GLN A 746 8.97 -33.55 -17.20
C GLN A 746 7.58 -34.07 -16.82
N GLU A 747 7.50 -35.18 -16.10
CA GLU A 747 6.24 -35.72 -15.58
C GLU A 747 5.69 -34.85 -14.44
N PHE A 748 6.56 -34.28 -13.61
CA PHE A 748 6.18 -33.33 -12.56
C PHE A 748 5.60 -32.05 -13.17
N ILE A 749 6.28 -31.45 -14.16
CA ILE A 749 5.80 -30.33 -14.97
C ILE A 749 4.43 -30.63 -15.59
N LYS A 750 4.26 -31.84 -16.15
CA LYS A 750 2.97 -32.27 -16.70
C LYS A 750 1.89 -32.32 -15.63
N LEU A 751 2.20 -32.84 -14.44
CA LEU A 751 1.29 -32.86 -13.30
C LEU A 751 0.91 -31.43 -12.89
N ILE A 752 1.87 -30.53 -12.71
CA ILE A 752 1.63 -29.14 -12.30
C ILE A 752 0.72 -28.41 -13.30
N ARG A 753 0.90 -28.63 -14.62
CA ARG A 753 0.00 -28.08 -15.65
C ARG A 753 -1.43 -28.57 -15.50
N ILE A 754 -1.63 -29.84 -15.16
CA ILE A 754 -2.97 -30.42 -14.97
C ILE A 754 -3.57 -29.94 -13.63
N MET A 755 -2.77 -29.82 -12.57
CA MET A 755 -3.20 -29.22 -11.30
C MET A 755 -3.57 -27.74 -11.44
N GLY A 756 -3.03 -27.05 -12.44
CA GLY A 756 -3.32 -25.66 -12.78
C GLY A 756 -4.80 -25.35 -13.00
N GLU A 757 -5.61 -26.32 -13.41
CA GLU A 757 -7.07 -26.12 -13.52
C GLU A 757 -7.74 -25.95 -12.14
N GLY A 758 -7.15 -26.50 -11.07
CA GLY A 758 -7.62 -26.33 -9.69
C GLY A 758 -6.93 -25.21 -8.90
N ASP A 759 -5.64 -25.01 -9.12
CA ASP A 759 -4.86 -23.86 -8.62
C ASP A 759 -4.12 -23.20 -9.78
N PRO A 760 -4.70 -22.17 -10.42
CA PRO A 760 -4.11 -21.51 -11.58
C PRO A 760 -2.70 -20.96 -11.37
N LEU A 761 -2.32 -20.56 -10.14
CA LEU A 761 -0.97 -20.06 -9.83
C LEU A 761 0.10 -21.13 -9.98
N LEU A 762 -0.27 -22.41 -10.05
CA LEU A 762 0.66 -23.48 -10.36
C LEU A 762 1.19 -23.40 -11.79
N THR A 763 0.44 -22.81 -12.71
CA THR A 763 0.90 -22.64 -14.10
C THR A 763 2.04 -21.64 -14.25
N GLU A 764 2.22 -20.74 -13.28
CA GLU A 764 3.35 -19.80 -13.25
C GLU A 764 4.67 -20.45 -12.82
N LEU A 765 4.61 -21.67 -12.25
CA LEU A 765 5.79 -22.39 -11.74
C LEU A 765 6.49 -23.25 -12.81
N VAL A 766 5.97 -23.30 -14.05
CA VAL A 766 6.34 -24.29 -15.09
C VAL A 766 6.67 -23.67 -16.43
#